data_AF-A0A2A9FI30-F1
#
_entry.id   AF-A0A2A9FI30-F1
#
_cell.length_a   1.000
_cell.length_b   1.000
_cell.length_c   1.000
_cell.angle_alpha   90.00
_cell.angle_beta   90.00
_cell.angle_gamma   90.00
#
_symmetry.space_group_name_H-M   'P 1'
#
loop_
_entity.id
_entity.type
_entity.pdbx_description
1 polymer ?
#
loop_
_entity_poly.entity_id
_entity_poly.type
_entity_poly.pdbx_seq_one_letter_code
_entity_poly.pdbx_strand_id
1 'polypeptide(L)'
;MTAAALADEFVDGMFDFDPLYAAVSGLRPDAPGLGDPSAAAEAEQRRWLLAMRERAEAIDPAGLGATDRVTREVLLSTIAEWLDRIDSRTIEFSVSSLFTSPASGLLTMLPMVTVTAGASAEAHLGRLAAIPEYLRACAQRHLAGIADGLLPVERLVRGAVEHLDRYLAEPENDPLRRQPAPDEEFATRRDDLLRDVVRPGFREYRDVLAAEVLPHGRPDERAGVSWLPGGAEIYARLARLHTTSDRTPQELHETGLAVIEGQIEQYRTLGERVFGTRELPEIFERLRTDPKLRWASAEELLETARAAITRAATEAPNWFGKIPQHPWVVEPVPEDAAPSAPPAYYLRPATDGSRPGTYFANTHQATERFRHTAEATAFHEAIPGHHFQLSAALDLTDLPLLRRINDFTAYAEGWGLYTERLADEMGLYSDDVSLLGMLTLESMRAGRLVVDTGMHALGWSRQQAVDYLIEHTPMAPVEIEAEIDRYLGFPGQALAYLVGRLEIQRLRAQAEARLGSRFDIRGFHDTVLAGGSLPLSVLDTVVSDWVAGHGDTVNWLADELVELDFEGNPLDRTIWGLPGDHGTLPDPSLAAAERHRAAYAELVRRAEAIDPAGLDRTEAVTRQVVLARARGALDTLDSQLAGFAVSDGLSSPALRLLIELPQLVPDDAEKARGYLSRLGALGGYLDAVIERQRAAAAEGLVPPEFLVRIGIDYVERYLAAERDDPLRITAKAEVAGFDEERDRLLGEVVRPAYRRYRDFLAGELLPIAKPDTQPGIGHLPGGAEKYQGLIRAQTTTDRAARELHETGLAMIEAQAEEYRTLGERVFGTRELPQIFERLRTDPALRWQDGEELLAAARAAVARAEAAAPQWFLRIPASECEVAPVPEADEVSGTIAYYLPPALDGSRPGTYYANTYEANARPRHTSEAIAFHEAVPGHHFQLTLAQELSDLPMLRRIVLFNAYTEGWGLYTERLADEMGLYSDDVARLGMLTLESMRAGRLVVDTGMHALGWTRQQAVDYLIEHTPMARVEIEGEIDRYAANPGQALGYMVGRLEIERVRAEAERALGDRFDLRGFHDVLLGHGAVPLSALDTLVGEWVAAQREAAGMS
;
A
#
# COMPACT_ATOMS: atom_id res chain seq x y z
N MET A 1 32.27 11.33 12.23
CA MET A 1 32.24 11.97 10.90
C MET A 1 31.04 11.41 10.18
N THR A 2 30.17 12.25 9.62
CA THR A 2 28.94 11.80 8.93
C THR A 2 29.22 11.47 7.47
N ALA A 3 28.35 10.67 6.85
CA ALA A 3 28.44 10.36 5.41
C ALA A 3 28.35 11.64 4.56
N ALA A 4 27.45 12.56 4.92
CA ALA A 4 27.31 13.87 4.27
C ALA A 4 28.61 14.70 4.30
N ALA A 5 29.25 14.84 5.46
CA ALA A 5 30.48 15.62 5.57
C ALA A 5 31.63 15.02 4.75
N LEU A 6 31.71 13.69 4.67
CA LEU A 6 32.71 13.01 3.83
C LEU A 6 32.41 13.16 2.33
N ALA A 7 31.12 13.17 1.95
CA ALA A 7 30.70 13.41 0.57
C ALA A 7 31.05 14.84 0.11
N ASP A 8 30.88 15.85 0.96
CA ASP A 8 31.27 17.23 0.65
C ASP A 8 32.80 17.36 0.50
N GLU A 9 33.57 16.75 1.41
CA GLU A 9 35.05 16.69 1.29
C GLU A 9 35.50 16.00 -0.01
N PHE A 10 34.79 14.94 -0.41
CA PHE A 10 35.07 14.24 -1.66
C PHE A 10 34.81 15.14 -2.88
N VAL A 11 33.70 15.87 -2.91
CA VAL A 11 33.39 16.80 -4.02
C VAL A 11 34.43 17.92 -4.10
N ASP A 12 34.85 18.48 -2.97
CA ASP A 12 35.88 19.50 -2.95
C ASP A 12 37.21 18.97 -3.53
N GLY A 13 37.61 17.76 -3.15
CA GLY A 13 38.80 17.11 -3.72
C GLY A 13 38.67 16.80 -5.21
N MET A 14 37.49 16.35 -5.68
CA MET A 14 37.23 16.18 -7.12
C MET A 14 37.45 17.48 -7.90
N PHE A 15 36.97 18.61 -7.37
CA PHE A 15 37.16 19.91 -8.01
C PHE A 15 38.61 20.38 -8.01
N ASP A 16 39.42 19.93 -7.07
CA ASP A 16 40.86 20.23 -7.07
C ASP A 16 41.60 19.40 -8.13
N PHE A 17 41.18 18.15 -8.39
CA PHE A 17 41.74 17.31 -9.46
C PHE A 17 41.22 17.67 -10.86
N ASP A 18 39.95 18.11 -10.97
CA ASP A 18 39.32 18.56 -12.22
C ASP A 18 38.70 19.96 -12.05
N PRO A 19 39.53 21.02 -12.02
CA PRO A 19 39.07 22.39 -11.86
C PRO A 19 38.24 22.89 -13.06
N LEU A 20 38.37 22.26 -14.23
CA LEU A 20 37.59 22.61 -15.40
C LEU A 20 36.13 22.18 -15.24
N TYR A 21 35.88 20.96 -14.75
CA TYR A 21 34.52 20.49 -14.49
C TYR A 21 33.78 21.38 -13.46
N ALA A 22 34.48 21.79 -12.39
CA ALA A 22 33.93 22.70 -11.38
C ALA A 22 33.53 24.06 -11.97
N ALA A 23 34.32 24.57 -12.92
CA ALA A 23 34.06 25.84 -13.60
C ALA A 23 32.91 25.73 -14.61
N VAL A 24 32.86 24.64 -15.40
CA VAL A 24 31.78 24.36 -16.36
C VAL A 24 30.44 24.19 -15.64
N SER A 25 30.45 23.57 -14.46
CA SER A 25 29.25 23.38 -13.63
C SER A 25 28.79 24.67 -12.93
N GLY A 26 29.55 25.76 -13.02
CA GLY A 26 29.24 27.04 -12.37
C GLY A 26 29.46 27.08 -10.86
N LEU A 27 30.07 26.04 -10.28
CA LEU A 27 30.25 25.89 -8.83
C LEU A 27 31.52 26.58 -8.33
N ARG A 28 32.61 26.53 -9.11
CA ARG A 28 33.88 27.25 -8.84
C ARG A 28 34.41 27.91 -10.13
N PRO A 29 33.71 28.93 -10.67
CA PRO A 29 34.06 29.53 -11.97
C PRO A 29 35.46 30.18 -12.01
N ASP A 30 36.00 30.54 -10.85
CA ASP A 30 37.33 31.14 -10.64
C ASP A 30 38.44 30.12 -10.32
N ALA A 31 38.15 28.80 -10.29
CA ALA A 31 39.17 27.77 -10.06
C ALA A 31 40.25 27.79 -11.17
N PRO A 32 41.54 28.04 -10.84
CA PRO A 32 42.56 28.25 -11.87
C PRO A 32 43.02 26.95 -12.52
N GLY A 33 43.41 27.04 -13.80
CA GLY A 33 44.14 25.97 -14.49
C GLY A 33 43.28 24.81 -15.02
N LEU A 34 43.97 23.84 -15.61
CA LEU A 34 43.43 22.57 -16.11
C LEU A 34 43.91 21.44 -15.18
N GLY A 35 43.20 20.31 -15.15
CA GLY A 35 43.67 19.12 -14.43
C GLY A 35 45.01 18.61 -14.99
N ASP A 36 45.84 17.99 -14.15
CA ASP A 36 47.13 17.41 -14.58
C ASP A 36 46.94 15.96 -15.08
N PRO A 37 47.09 15.69 -16.39
CA PRO A 37 46.93 14.35 -16.95
C PRO A 37 48.19 13.47 -16.78
N SER A 38 49.22 13.92 -16.05
CA SER A 38 50.44 13.17 -15.83
C SER A 38 50.19 11.90 -15.01
N ALA A 39 51.00 10.87 -15.27
CA ALA A 39 50.92 9.61 -14.50
C ALA A 39 51.20 9.82 -13.00
N ALA A 40 51.97 10.86 -12.63
CA ALA A 40 52.26 11.18 -11.25
C ALA A 40 51.04 11.74 -10.51
N ALA A 41 50.31 12.68 -11.14
CA ALA A 41 49.06 13.22 -10.62
C ALA A 41 47.96 12.16 -10.54
N GLU A 42 47.82 11.33 -11.57
CA GLU A 42 46.86 10.20 -11.57
C GLU A 42 47.15 9.22 -10.42
N ALA A 43 48.43 8.91 -10.15
CA ALA A 43 48.81 8.07 -9.02
C ALA A 43 48.54 8.72 -7.66
N GLU A 44 48.65 10.05 -7.55
CA GLU A 44 48.27 10.80 -6.35
C GLU A 44 46.77 10.78 -6.12
N GLN A 45 46.00 11.07 -7.15
CA GLN A 45 44.54 10.98 -7.13
C GLN A 45 44.08 9.59 -6.72
N ARG A 46 44.68 8.53 -7.29
CA ARG A 46 44.36 7.15 -6.92
C ARG A 46 44.62 6.86 -5.43
N ARG A 47 45.73 7.35 -4.86
CA ARG A 47 46.02 7.21 -3.42
C ARG A 47 44.98 7.93 -2.56
N TRP A 48 44.60 9.15 -2.97
CA TRP A 48 43.57 9.92 -2.29
C TRP A 48 42.20 9.22 -2.33
N LEU A 49 41.79 8.70 -3.49
CA LEU A 49 40.55 7.92 -3.66
C LEU A 49 40.51 6.69 -2.76
N LEU A 50 41.62 5.94 -2.67
CA LEU A 50 41.71 4.77 -1.78
C LEU A 50 41.55 5.16 -0.31
N ALA A 51 42.15 6.27 0.12
CA ALA A 51 42.00 6.78 1.48
C ALA A 51 40.56 7.25 1.76
N MET A 52 39.90 7.88 0.78
CA MET A 52 38.48 8.23 0.88
C MET A 52 37.60 6.99 1.00
N ARG A 53 37.87 5.95 0.21
CA ARG A 53 37.13 4.69 0.27
C ARG A 53 37.24 4.04 1.65
N GLU A 54 38.46 3.93 2.19
CA GLU A 54 38.69 3.34 3.52
C GLU A 54 37.89 4.10 4.60
N ARG A 55 37.87 5.44 4.54
CA ARG A 55 37.10 6.27 5.45
C ARG A 55 35.59 6.09 5.30
N ALA A 56 35.08 5.98 4.08
CA ALA A 56 33.67 5.76 3.80
C ALA A 56 33.23 4.35 4.25
N GLU A 57 34.06 3.33 4.00
CA GLU A 57 33.83 1.95 4.43
C GLU A 57 33.77 1.82 5.96
N ALA A 58 34.60 2.60 6.68
CA ALA A 58 34.63 2.62 8.15
C ALA A 58 33.37 3.23 8.81
N ILE A 59 32.49 3.88 8.04
CA ILE A 59 31.20 4.36 8.56
C ILE A 59 30.24 3.16 8.67
N ASP A 60 29.79 2.84 9.88
CA ASP A 60 28.85 1.73 10.13
C ASP A 60 27.44 2.05 9.59
N PRO A 61 26.92 1.30 8.60
CA PRO A 61 25.61 1.56 8.01
C PRO A 61 24.44 1.28 8.96
N ALA A 62 24.61 0.47 10.02
CA ALA A 62 23.53 0.11 10.94
C ALA A 62 23.07 1.31 11.81
N GLY A 63 23.97 2.25 12.08
CA GLY A 63 23.68 3.47 12.85
C GLY A 63 23.18 4.65 12.02
N LEU A 64 23.07 4.50 10.69
CA LEU A 64 22.67 5.59 9.80
C LEU A 64 21.17 5.59 9.51
N GLY A 65 20.58 6.79 9.46
CA GLY A 65 19.27 7.00 8.85
C GLY A 65 19.30 6.72 7.34
N ALA A 66 18.11 6.51 6.75
CA ALA A 66 17.99 6.09 5.35
C ALA A 66 18.75 7.00 4.36
N THR A 67 18.62 8.32 4.49
CA THR A 67 19.30 9.30 3.64
C THR A 67 20.83 9.22 3.73
N ASP A 68 21.39 9.06 4.94
CA ASP A 68 22.83 8.98 5.15
C ASP A 68 23.40 7.66 4.64
N ARG A 69 22.66 6.56 4.79
CA ARG A 69 23.04 5.25 4.22
C ARG A 69 23.13 5.33 2.71
N VAL A 70 22.11 5.89 2.08
CA VAL A 70 22.02 6.09 0.63
C VAL A 70 23.12 7.05 0.13
N THR A 71 23.49 8.07 0.92
CA THR A 71 24.63 8.97 0.63
C THR A 71 25.96 8.21 0.67
N ARG A 72 26.18 7.37 1.70
CA ARG A 72 27.39 6.54 1.82
C ARG A 72 27.58 5.62 0.62
N GLU A 73 26.51 4.95 0.18
CA GLU A 73 26.60 4.03 -0.96
C GLU A 73 26.87 4.75 -2.28
N VAL A 74 26.30 5.94 -2.49
CA VAL A 74 26.65 6.78 -3.64
C VAL A 74 28.11 7.18 -3.60
N LEU A 75 28.63 7.62 -2.45
CA LEU A 75 30.04 7.99 -2.30
C LEU A 75 30.96 6.81 -2.64
N LEU A 76 30.68 5.62 -2.10
CA LEU A 76 31.47 4.41 -2.40
C LEU A 76 31.45 4.05 -3.89
N SER A 77 30.27 4.13 -4.51
CA SER A 77 30.10 3.83 -5.92
C SER A 77 30.82 4.85 -6.81
N THR A 78 30.74 6.15 -6.49
CA THR A 78 31.48 7.18 -7.21
C THR A 78 32.99 6.99 -7.05
N ILE A 79 33.49 6.69 -5.84
CA ILE A 79 34.92 6.41 -5.65
C ILE A 79 35.36 5.20 -6.48
N ALA A 80 34.56 4.14 -6.51
CA ALA A 80 34.83 2.96 -7.33
C ALA A 80 34.87 3.29 -8.82
N GLU A 81 33.96 4.13 -9.31
CA GLU A 81 33.95 4.63 -10.69
C GLU A 81 35.25 5.35 -11.06
N TRP A 82 35.71 6.28 -10.21
CA TRP A 82 36.95 7.02 -10.46
C TRP A 82 38.17 6.11 -10.44
N LEU A 83 38.20 5.12 -9.54
CA LEU A 83 39.25 4.10 -9.50
C LEU A 83 39.23 3.23 -10.76
N ASP A 84 38.06 2.79 -11.21
CA ASP A 84 37.90 1.99 -12.44
C ASP A 84 38.33 2.80 -13.67
N ARG A 85 38.06 4.11 -13.73
CA ARG A 85 38.51 5.01 -14.78
C ARG A 85 40.04 5.07 -14.86
N ILE A 86 40.70 5.28 -13.72
CA ILE A 86 42.17 5.30 -13.62
C ILE A 86 42.75 3.93 -14.00
N ASP A 87 42.24 2.85 -13.40
CA ASP A 87 42.75 1.49 -13.58
C ASP A 87 42.44 0.93 -14.99
N SER A 88 41.59 1.59 -15.78
CA SER A 88 41.35 1.29 -17.19
C SER A 88 42.38 1.92 -18.13
N ARG A 89 43.20 2.86 -17.66
CA ARG A 89 44.28 3.53 -18.41
C ARG A 89 43.83 4.15 -19.73
N THR A 90 42.57 4.58 -19.84
CA THR A 90 41.97 5.04 -21.11
C THR A 90 42.70 6.24 -21.71
N ILE A 91 43.25 7.12 -20.88
CA ILE A 91 44.01 8.30 -21.34
C ILE A 91 45.22 7.96 -22.23
N GLU A 92 45.70 6.72 -22.19
CA GLU A 92 46.89 6.30 -22.92
C GLU A 92 46.58 5.74 -24.32
N PHE A 93 45.31 5.41 -24.61
CA PHE A 93 44.92 4.84 -25.91
C PHE A 93 43.65 5.47 -26.51
N SER A 94 42.89 6.26 -25.75
CA SER A 94 41.70 6.96 -26.24
C SER A 94 42.09 8.23 -26.99
N VAL A 95 42.17 8.11 -28.32
CA VAL A 95 42.39 9.21 -29.26
C VAL A 95 41.29 9.21 -30.30
N SER A 96 40.48 10.26 -30.35
CA SER A 96 39.36 10.43 -31.27
C SER A 96 39.02 11.91 -31.47
N SER A 97 38.10 12.21 -32.39
CA SER A 97 37.51 13.55 -32.54
C SER A 97 36.33 13.81 -31.58
N LEU A 98 36.04 12.88 -30.67
CA LEU A 98 34.94 13.00 -29.71
C LEU A 98 35.36 13.88 -28.53
N PHE A 99 34.39 14.52 -27.88
CA PHE A 99 34.62 15.37 -26.69
C PHE A 99 35.26 14.61 -25.51
N THR A 100 35.27 13.28 -25.53
CA THR A 100 35.92 12.45 -24.51
C THR A 100 37.44 12.37 -24.65
N SER A 101 38.00 12.75 -25.81
CA SER A 101 39.44 12.82 -26.03
C SER A 101 40.01 14.15 -25.55
N PRO A 102 41.25 14.21 -25.01
CA PRO A 102 41.76 15.41 -24.35
C PRO A 102 41.67 16.71 -25.17
N ALA A 103 42.09 16.69 -26.43
CA ALA A 103 42.10 17.88 -27.29
C ALA A 103 40.68 18.34 -27.70
N SER A 104 39.86 17.42 -28.20
CA SER A 104 38.47 17.71 -28.56
C SER A 104 37.64 18.09 -27.34
N GLY A 105 37.88 17.46 -26.19
CA GLY A 105 37.24 17.79 -24.92
C GLY A 105 37.50 19.22 -24.46
N LEU A 106 38.73 19.72 -24.58
CA LEU A 106 39.01 21.14 -24.31
C LEU A 106 38.22 22.08 -25.23
N LEU A 107 38.17 21.78 -26.53
CA LEU A 107 37.41 22.57 -27.52
C LEU A 107 35.90 22.52 -27.29
N THR A 108 35.39 21.49 -26.61
CA THR A 108 33.98 21.35 -26.24
C THR A 108 33.66 21.99 -24.89
N MET A 109 34.46 21.73 -23.86
CA MET A 109 34.16 22.09 -22.46
C MET A 109 34.50 23.55 -22.14
N LEU A 110 35.63 24.08 -22.62
CA LEU A 110 36.02 25.46 -22.33
C LEU A 110 34.97 26.48 -22.78
N PRO A 111 34.35 26.39 -23.99
CA PRO A 111 33.25 27.26 -24.40
C PRO A 111 32.04 27.28 -23.47
N MET A 112 31.85 26.27 -22.62
CA MET A 112 30.73 26.19 -21.68
C MET A 112 30.98 26.97 -20.38
N VAL A 113 32.22 27.37 -20.10
CA VAL A 113 32.56 28.14 -18.88
C VAL A 113 31.99 29.55 -18.97
N THR A 114 31.17 29.95 -18.00
CA THR A 114 30.74 31.35 -17.87
C THR A 114 31.90 32.22 -17.43
N VAL A 115 32.21 33.27 -18.21
CA VAL A 115 33.29 34.20 -17.92
C VAL A 115 32.72 35.54 -17.46
N THR A 116 32.99 35.91 -16.21
CA THR A 116 32.65 37.23 -15.65
C THR A 116 33.92 38.04 -15.38
N ALA A 117 33.78 39.36 -15.20
CA ALA A 117 34.92 40.24 -14.92
C ALA A 117 35.67 39.85 -13.63
N GLY A 118 36.94 40.23 -13.51
CA GLY A 118 37.76 39.96 -12.32
C GLY A 118 38.36 38.55 -12.30
N ALA A 119 38.21 37.84 -11.17
CA ALA A 119 38.92 36.56 -10.95
C ALA A 119 38.52 35.44 -11.94
N SER A 120 37.24 35.39 -12.36
CA SER A 120 36.76 34.44 -13.37
C SER A 120 37.43 34.65 -14.73
N ALA A 121 37.55 35.90 -15.19
CA ALA A 121 38.27 36.27 -16.40
C ALA A 121 39.74 35.86 -16.35
N GLU A 122 40.45 36.17 -15.26
CA GLU A 122 41.87 35.77 -15.10
C GLU A 122 42.05 34.25 -15.06
N ALA A 123 41.18 33.54 -14.34
CA ALA A 123 41.21 32.07 -14.31
C ALA A 123 40.99 31.47 -15.71
N HIS A 124 40.07 32.03 -16.50
CA HIS A 124 39.83 31.58 -17.87
C HIS A 124 41.02 31.81 -18.80
N LEU A 125 41.65 32.99 -18.76
CA LEU A 125 42.88 33.26 -19.52
C LEU A 125 44.01 32.31 -19.08
N GLY A 126 44.11 32.01 -17.78
CA GLY A 126 45.05 31.03 -17.24
C GLY A 126 44.82 29.61 -17.79
N ARG A 127 43.56 29.17 -17.92
CA ARG A 127 43.21 27.87 -18.53
C ARG A 127 43.65 27.81 -19.99
N LEU A 128 43.41 28.87 -20.77
CA LEU A 128 43.87 28.96 -22.16
C LEU A 128 45.39 28.89 -22.26
N ALA A 129 46.11 29.60 -21.39
CA ALA A 129 47.57 29.59 -21.34
C ALA A 129 48.15 28.20 -20.98
N ALA A 130 47.42 27.38 -20.22
CA ALA A 130 47.84 26.05 -19.79
C ALA A 130 47.65 24.94 -20.85
N ILE A 131 46.86 25.19 -21.91
CA ILE A 131 46.52 24.19 -22.94
C ILE A 131 47.75 23.47 -23.52
N PRO A 132 48.84 24.15 -23.94
CA PRO A 132 49.97 23.47 -24.55
C PRO A 132 50.66 22.47 -23.62
N GLU A 133 50.76 22.79 -22.33
CA GLU A 133 51.37 21.89 -21.35
C GLU A 133 50.49 20.68 -21.05
N TYR A 134 49.18 20.91 -20.91
CA TYR A 134 48.20 19.84 -20.80
C TYR A 134 48.27 18.87 -22.00
N LEU A 135 48.26 19.39 -23.23
CA LEU A 135 48.31 18.56 -24.43
C LEU A 135 49.65 17.83 -24.59
N ARG A 136 50.77 18.45 -24.21
CA ARG A 136 52.08 17.78 -24.17
C ARG A 136 52.09 16.61 -23.19
N ALA A 137 51.50 16.79 -22.01
CA ALA A 137 51.36 15.72 -21.03
C ALA A 137 50.46 14.59 -21.56
N CYS A 138 49.32 14.90 -22.20
CA CYS A 138 48.49 13.88 -22.87
C CYS A 138 49.26 13.13 -23.98
N ALA A 139 50.01 13.84 -24.84
CA ALA A 139 50.84 13.20 -25.85
C ALA A 139 51.86 12.23 -25.24
N GLN A 140 52.49 12.59 -24.12
CA GLN A 140 53.38 11.70 -23.38
C GLN A 140 52.66 10.46 -22.84
N ARG A 141 51.41 10.60 -22.36
CA ARG A 141 50.58 9.46 -21.93
C ARG A 141 50.30 8.51 -23.11
N HIS A 142 49.96 9.03 -24.29
CA HIS A 142 49.77 8.21 -25.50
C HIS A 142 51.03 7.45 -25.90
N LEU A 143 52.19 8.11 -25.90
CA LEU A 143 53.47 7.48 -26.23
C LEU A 143 53.87 6.41 -25.20
N ALA A 144 53.59 6.64 -23.92
CA ALA A 144 53.78 5.63 -22.88
C ALA A 144 52.83 4.44 -23.06
N GLY A 145 51.56 4.68 -23.41
CA GLY A 145 50.60 3.63 -23.77
C GLY A 145 51.09 2.77 -24.92
N ILE A 146 51.60 3.39 -25.98
CA ILE A 146 52.19 2.68 -27.13
C ILE A 146 53.37 1.79 -26.69
N ALA A 147 54.24 2.29 -25.81
CA ALA A 147 55.36 1.51 -25.28
C ALA A 147 54.88 0.27 -24.48
N ASP A 148 53.73 0.36 -23.82
CA ASP A 148 53.10 -0.71 -23.05
C ASP A 148 52.17 -1.60 -23.89
N GLY A 149 52.01 -1.33 -25.18
CA GLY A 149 51.11 -2.06 -26.08
C GLY A 149 49.63 -1.65 -25.97
N LEU A 150 49.33 -0.56 -25.27
CA LEU A 150 48.02 0.10 -25.22
C LEU A 150 47.85 1.00 -26.44
N LEU A 151 47.65 0.38 -27.59
CA LEU A 151 47.57 1.06 -28.88
C LEU A 151 46.21 1.78 -29.06
N PRO A 152 46.12 2.92 -29.76
CA PRO A 152 44.84 3.52 -30.14
C PRO A 152 44.21 2.82 -31.36
N VAL A 153 43.03 3.26 -31.81
CA VAL A 153 42.40 2.79 -33.06
C VAL A 153 42.80 3.71 -34.21
N GLU A 154 43.38 3.17 -35.29
CA GLU A 154 43.97 3.96 -36.40
C GLU A 154 42.98 4.97 -36.99
N ARG A 155 41.77 4.51 -37.30
CA ARG A 155 40.66 5.33 -37.81
C ARG A 155 40.35 6.52 -36.91
N LEU A 156 40.32 6.31 -35.59
CA LEU A 156 39.98 7.37 -34.64
C LEU A 156 41.12 8.37 -34.48
N VAL A 157 42.38 7.92 -34.54
CA VAL A 157 43.54 8.83 -34.59
C VAL A 157 43.50 9.68 -35.85
N ARG A 158 43.20 9.08 -37.00
CA ARG A 158 43.04 9.81 -38.27
C ARG A 158 41.94 10.85 -38.18
N GLY A 159 40.77 10.48 -37.66
CA GLY A 159 39.66 11.41 -37.43
C GLY A 159 40.02 12.54 -36.46
N ALA A 160 40.80 12.26 -35.41
CA ALA A 160 41.30 13.28 -34.49
C ALA A 160 42.24 14.27 -35.21
N VAL A 161 43.18 13.78 -36.03
CA VAL A 161 44.07 14.63 -36.83
C VAL A 161 43.27 15.50 -37.80
N GLU A 162 42.31 14.92 -38.52
CA GLU A 162 41.43 15.66 -39.46
C GLU A 162 40.57 16.71 -38.76
N HIS A 163 40.07 16.41 -37.56
CA HIS A 163 39.34 17.37 -36.74
C HIS A 163 40.22 18.55 -36.31
N LEU A 164 41.44 18.26 -35.85
CA LEU A 164 42.40 19.31 -35.48
C LEU A 164 42.88 20.11 -36.69
N ASP A 165 43.00 19.50 -37.87
CA ASP A 165 43.30 20.20 -39.11
C ASP A 165 42.22 21.21 -39.49
N ARG A 166 40.94 20.81 -39.39
CA ARG A 166 39.82 21.73 -39.60
C ARG A 166 39.82 22.87 -38.60
N TYR A 167 39.99 22.56 -37.31
CA TYR A 167 40.11 23.59 -36.26
C TYR A 167 41.24 24.56 -36.60
N LEU A 168 42.44 24.07 -36.90
CA LEU A 168 43.61 24.91 -37.19
C LEU A 168 43.48 25.72 -38.49
N ALA A 169 42.69 25.26 -39.45
CA ALA A 169 42.44 25.98 -40.72
C ALA A 169 41.47 27.17 -40.58
N GLU A 170 40.67 27.24 -39.51
CA GLU A 170 39.62 28.26 -39.32
C GLU A 170 39.86 29.17 -38.10
N PRO A 171 40.86 30.07 -38.12
CA PRO A 171 41.17 30.96 -36.99
C PRO A 171 40.08 31.98 -36.66
N GLU A 172 39.30 32.39 -37.67
CA GLU A 172 38.22 33.36 -37.51
C GLU A 172 36.99 32.77 -36.80
N ASN A 173 36.82 31.43 -36.84
CA ASN A 173 35.69 30.70 -36.25
C ASN A 173 36.11 29.89 -35.01
N ASP A 174 37.12 30.36 -34.26
CA ASP A 174 37.65 29.60 -33.12
C ASP A 174 36.55 29.41 -32.03
N PRO A 175 36.17 28.17 -31.66
CA PRO A 175 35.12 27.90 -30.68
C PRO A 175 35.41 28.50 -29.30
N LEU A 176 36.68 28.75 -28.97
CA LEU A 176 37.09 29.40 -27.72
C LEU A 176 36.84 30.92 -27.72
N ARG A 177 36.25 31.47 -28.80
CA ARG A 177 35.71 32.83 -28.86
C ARG A 177 34.23 32.91 -28.52
N ARG A 178 33.52 31.77 -28.40
CA ARG A 178 32.06 31.72 -28.23
C ARG A 178 31.57 32.34 -26.93
N GLN A 179 32.36 32.34 -25.85
CA GLN A 179 31.90 32.97 -24.61
C GLN A 179 31.95 34.50 -24.76
N PRO A 180 30.94 35.22 -24.23
CA PRO A 180 30.97 36.68 -24.20
C PRO A 180 32.21 37.18 -23.45
N ALA A 181 32.93 38.13 -24.05
CA ALA A 181 34.03 38.80 -23.38
C ALA A 181 33.47 39.81 -22.36
N PRO A 182 33.94 39.82 -21.10
CA PRO A 182 33.49 40.79 -20.10
C PRO A 182 33.93 42.24 -20.44
N ASP A 183 35.06 42.41 -21.12
CA ASP A 183 35.59 43.69 -21.58
C ASP A 183 36.55 43.53 -22.79
N GLU A 184 36.96 44.66 -23.38
CA GLU A 184 37.84 44.71 -24.55
C GLU A 184 39.27 44.25 -24.24
N GLU A 185 39.74 44.45 -23.00
CA GLU A 185 41.07 44.01 -22.56
C GLU A 185 41.15 42.48 -22.52
N PHE A 186 40.15 41.83 -21.92
CA PHE A 186 40.03 40.38 -21.92
C PHE A 186 39.95 39.83 -23.34
N ALA A 187 39.11 40.43 -24.21
CA ALA A 187 38.97 39.99 -25.59
C ALA A 187 40.33 40.01 -26.31
N THR A 188 41.10 41.10 -26.15
CA THR A 188 42.43 41.24 -26.74
C THR A 188 43.39 40.18 -26.20
N ARG A 189 43.46 40.00 -24.87
CA ARG A 189 44.35 39.02 -24.23
C ARG A 189 44.00 37.59 -24.59
N ARG A 190 42.71 37.25 -24.66
CA ARG A 190 42.23 35.95 -25.14
C ARG A 190 42.70 35.71 -26.56
N ASP A 191 42.52 36.67 -27.44
CA ASP A 191 42.85 36.54 -28.86
C ASP A 191 44.37 36.40 -29.08
N ASP A 192 45.18 37.11 -28.30
CA ASP A 192 46.64 36.93 -28.27
C ASP A 192 47.03 35.54 -27.79
N LEU A 193 46.42 35.02 -26.71
CA LEU A 193 46.64 33.65 -26.24
C LEU A 193 46.21 32.62 -27.30
N LEU A 194 45.07 32.81 -27.96
CA LEU A 194 44.59 31.90 -29.00
C LEU A 194 45.59 31.82 -30.16
N ARG A 195 46.09 32.97 -30.62
CA ARG A 195 47.05 33.07 -31.72
C ARG A 195 48.43 32.52 -31.36
N ASP A 196 48.98 32.93 -30.23
CA ASP A 196 50.41 32.76 -29.91
C ASP A 196 50.69 31.55 -29.02
N VAL A 197 49.69 31.01 -28.32
CA VAL A 197 49.86 29.92 -27.34
C VAL A 197 48.99 28.71 -27.67
N VAL A 198 47.66 28.89 -27.74
CA VAL A 198 46.71 27.77 -27.85
C VAL A 198 46.83 27.06 -29.20
N ARG A 199 46.73 27.79 -30.32
CA ARG A 199 46.81 27.18 -31.65
C ARG A 199 48.16 26.53 -31.94
N PRO A 200 49.32 27.12 -31.57
CA PRO A 200 50.60 26.41 -31.62
C PRO A 200 50.60 25.12 -30.80
N GLY A 201 50.03 25.11 -29.59
CA GLY A 201 49.93 23.90 -28.75
C GLY A 201 49.08 22.80 -29.38
N PHE A 202 47.92 23.14 -29.96
CA PHE A 202 47.11 22.18 -30.72
C PHE A 202 47.83 21.65 -31.97
N ARG A 203 48.61 22.49 -32.66
CA ARG A 203 49.44 22.06 -33.80
C ARG A 203 50.51 21.07 -33.38
N GLU A 204 51.21 21.34 -32.27
CA GLU A 204 52.21 20.43 -31.71
C GLU A 204 51.59 19.06 -31.39
N TYR A 205 50.47 19.05 -30.66
CA TYR A 205 49.76 17.82 -30.31
C TYR A 205 49.29 17.05 -31.56
N ARG A 206 48.70 17.76 -32.53
CA ARG A 206 48.28 17.19 -33.82
C ARG A 206 49.46 16.54 -34.55
N ASP A 207 50.62 17.19 -34.58
CA ASP A 207 51.80 16.67 -35.24
C ASP A 207 52.33 15.40 -34.55
N VAL A 208 52.30 15.33 -33.21
CA VAL A 208 52.59 14.07 -32.47
C VAL A 208 51.58 12.99 -32.83
N LEU A 209 50.28 13.31 -32.86
CA LEU A 209 49.26 12.34 -33.24
C LEU A 209 49.49 11.76 -34.64
N ALA A 210 49.81 12.62 -35.61
CA ALA A 210 50.00 12.21 -36.99
C ALA A 210 51.32 11.45 -37.22
N ALA A 211 52.42 11.89 -36.60
CA ALA A 211 53.76 11.37 -36.86
C ALA A 211 54.14 10.18 -35.95
N GLU A 212 53.69 10.19 -34.69
CA GLU A 212 54.17 9.25 -33.66
C GLU A 212 53.07 8.32 -33.13
N VAL A 213 51.79 8.72 -33.19
CA VAL A 213 50.69 7.89 -32.66
C VAL A 213 49.99 7.09 -33.76
N LEU A 214 49.63 7.73 -34.87
CA LEU A 214 48.90 7.12 -35.99
C LEU A 214 49.56 5.86 -36.57
N PRO A 215 50.90 5.78 -36.72
CA PRO A 215 51.56 4.58 -37.24
C PRO A 215 51.37 3.31 -36.38
N HIS A 216 50.93 3.47 -35.13
CA HIS A 216 50.72 2.39 -34.18
C HIS A 216 49.24 2.02 -33.98
N GLY A 217 48.31 2.67 -34.68
CA GLY A 217 46.89 2.42 -34.53
C GLY A 217 46.47 0.99 -34.90
N ARG A 218 45.55 0.40 -34.13
CA ARG A 218 44.90 -0.87 -34.47
C ARG A 218 43.97 -0.67 -35.68
N PRO A 219 43.94 -1.62 -36.63
CA PRO A 219 43.05 -1.54 -37.79
C PRO A 219 41.60 -1.90 -37.41
N ASP A 220 40.65 -1.64 -38.30
CA ASP A 220 39.21 -1.84 -38.09
C ASP A 220 38.84 -3.32 -37.78
N GLU A 221 39.64 -4.30 -38.20
CA GLU A 221 39.48 -5.72 -37.85
C GLU A 221 39.82 -6.05 -36.39
N ARG A 222 40.52 -5.14 -35.70
CA ARG A 222 40.96 -5.29 -34.30
C ARG A 222 40.72 -4.02 -33.47
N ALA A 223 39.65 -3.30 -33.79
CA ALA A 223 39.40 -1.98 -33.21
C ALA A 223 39.03 -2.04 -31.71
N GLY A 224 38.32 -3.09 -31.28
CA GLY A 224 37.88 -3.27 -29.90
C GLY A 224 39.02 -3.37 -28.87
N VAL A 225 38.70 -3.05 -27.62
CA VAL A 225 39.70 -3.06 -26.51
C VAL A 225 40.11 -4.48 -26.11
N SER A 226 39.33 -5.51 -26.46
CA SER A 226 39.70 -6.93 -26.31
C SER A 226 41.06 -7.28 -26.93
N TRP A 227 41.52 -6.50 -27.90
CA TRP A 227 42.81 -6.66 -28.57
C TRP A 227 43.99 -6.01 -27.85
N LEU A 228 43.76 -5.39 -26.68
CA LEU A 228 44.80 -4.82 -25.82
C LEU A 228 45.34 -5.83 -24.80
N PRO A 229 46.57 -5.64 -24.29
CA PRO A 229 47.03 -6.31 -23.08
C PRO A 229 46.07 -6.04 -21.91
N GLY A 230 45.49 -7.09 -21.33
CA GLY A 230 44.47 -6.96 -20.27
C GLY A 230 43.12 -6.39 -20.75
N GLY A 231 42.84 -6.48 -22.06
CA GLY A 231 41.66 -5.89 -22.68
C GLY A 231 40.32 -6.36 -22.12
N ALA A 232 40.24 -7.62 -21.68
CA ALA A 232 39.04 -8.17 -21.05
C ALA A 232 38.75 -7.49 -19.71
N GLU A 233 39.78 -7.32 -18.86
CA GLU A 233 39.66 -6.62 -17.58
C GLU A 233 39.37 -5.13 -17.77
N ILE A 234 40.03 -4.48 -18.75
CA ILE A 234 39.76 -3.08 -19.11
C ILE A 234 38.29 -2.92 -19.50
N TYR A 235 37.77 -3.76 -20.41
CA TYR A 235 36.40 -3.63 -20.85
C TYR A 235 35.39 -3.93 -19.74
N ALA A 236 35.65 -4.93 -18.89
CA ALA A 236 34.79 -5.22 -17.75
C ALA A 236 34.72 -4.04 -16.76
N ARG A 237 35.82 -3.29 -16.55
CA ARG A 237 35.81 -2.04 -15.77
C ARG A 237 34.98 -0.96 -16.45
N LEU A 238 35.20 -0.71 -17.74
CA LEU A 238 34.46 0.32 -18.49
C LEU A 238 32.95 0.02 -18.57
N ALA A 239 32.58 -1.24 -18.79
CA ALA A 239 31.19 -1.67 -18.78
C ALA A 239 30.56 -1.44 -17.40
N ARG A 240 31.21 -1.83 -16.30
CA ARG A 240 30.70 -1.61 -14.94
C ARG A 240 30.62 -0.12 -14.59
N LEU A 241 31.64 0.66 -14.96
CA LEU A 241 31.69 2.12 -14.76
C LEU A 241 30.45 2.80 -15.34
N HIS A 242 30.02 2.41 -16.55
CA HIS A 242 28.85 3.03 -17.19
C HIS A 242 27.52 2.39 -16.80
N THR A 243 27.48 1.09 -16.52
CA THR A 243 26.24 0.34 -16.25
C THR A 243 25.87 0.28 -14.77
N THR A 244 26.84 0.45 -13.86
CA THR A 244 26.72 0.17 -12.43
C THR A 244 26.28 -1.27 -12.12
N SER A 245 26.54 -2.18 -13.06
CA SER A 245 26.09 -3.57 -13.02
C SER A 245 27.29 -4.52 -13.04
N ASP A 246 27.14 -5.66 -12.36
CA ASP A 246 28.12 -6.75 -12.38
C ASP A 246 27.89 -7.76 -13.52
N ARG A 247 26.90 -7.50 -14.40
CA ARG A 247 26.62 -8.35 -15.56
C ARG A 247 27.83 -8.40 -16.48
N THR A 248 28.14 -9.60 -16.93
CA THR A 248 29.25 -9.85 -17.85
C THR A 248 28.94 -9.31 -19.24
N PRO A 249 29.96 -8.97 -20.05
CA PRO A 249 29.78 -8.61 -21.46
C PRO A 249 28.95 -9.61 -22.26
N GLN A 250 29.10 -10.91 -21.97
CA GLN A 250 28.33 -11.96 -22.65
C GLN A 250 26.84 -11.88 -22.31
N GLU A 251 26.48 -11.71 -21.02
CA GLU A 251 25.08 -11.57 -20.60
C GLU A 251 24.44 -10.29 -21.18
N LEU A 252 25.21 -9.21 -21.27
CA LEU A 252 24.77 -7.96 -21.89
C LEU A 252 24.55 -8.12 -23.40
N HIS A 253 25.45 -8.82 -24.09
CA HIS A 253 25.31 -9.17 -25.51
C HIS A 253 24.02 -9.97 -25.76
N GLU A 254 23.83 -11.04 -25.00
CA GLU A 254 22.64 -11.91 -25.10
C GLU A 254 21.35 -11.16 -24.77
N THR A 255 21.40 -10.23 -23.80
CA THR A 255 20.26 -9.35 -23.50
C THR A 255 19.91 -8.46 -24.69
N GLY A 256 20.91 -7.87 -25.36
CA GLY A 256 20.69 -7.07 -26.57
C GLY A 256 20.01 -7.87 -27.68
N LEU A 257 20.52 -9.09 -27.95
CA LEU A 257 19.93 -10.00 -28.94
C LEU A 257 18.47 -10.34 -28.62
N ALA A 258 18.17 -10.66 -27.35
CA ALA A 258 16.83 -11.00 -26.91
C ALA A 258 15.84 -9.83 -27.04
N VAL A 259 16.27 -8.61 -26.74
CA VAL A 259 15.42 -7.41 -26.88
C VAL A 259 15.15 -7.12 -28.36
N ILE A 260 16.16 -7.21 -29.24
CA ILE A 260 15.97 -7.07 -30.69
C ILE A 260 14.95 -8.09 -31.21
N GLU A 261 15.08 -9.36 -30.84
CA GLU A 261 14.14 -10.41 -31.23
C GLU A 261 12.71 -10.10 -30.74
N GLY A 262 12.56 -9.63 -29.49
CA GLY A 262 11.27 -9.26 -28.91
C GLY A 262 10.56 -8.08 -29.59
N GLN A 263 11.30 -7.22 -30.29
CA GLN A 263 10.76 -6.06 -30.99
C GLN A 263 10.23 -6.39 -32.39
N ILE A 264 10.62 -7.53 -32.97
CA ILE A 264 10.26 -7.92 -34.35
C ILE A 264 8.75 -7.88 -34.57
N GLU A 265 7.96 -8.46 -33.66
CA GLU A 265 6.51 -8.52 -33.83
C GLU A 265 5.84 -7.15 -33.67
N GLN A 266 6.42 -6.25 -32.87
CA GLN A 266 5.94 -4.87 -32.72
C GLN A 266 6.14 -4.11 -34.03
N TYR A 267 7.31 -4.24 -34.65
CA TYR A 267 7.57 -3.68 -35.99
C TYR A 267 6.62 -4.24 -37.04
N ARG A 268 6.37 -5.56 -37.06
CA ARG A 268 5.42 -6.17 -38.02
C ARG A 268 4.02 -5.62 -37.86
N THR A 269 3.56 -5.50 -36.62
CA THR A 269 2.20 -5.01 -36.31
C THR A 269 2.04 -3.55 -36.72
N LEU A 270 2.97 -2.68 -36.35
CA LEU A 270 2.90 -1.27 -36.72
C LEU A 270 3.16 -1.05 -38.22
N GLY A 271 4.08 -1.81 -38.82
CA GLY A 271 4.35 -1.79 -40.25
C GLY A 271 3.13 -2.16 -41.08
N GLU A 272 2.32 -3.13 -40.62
CA GLU A 272 1.07 -3.50 -41.29
C GLU A 272 0.05 -2.35 -41.26
N ARG A 273 -0.07 -1.66 -40.13
CA ARG A 273 -0.99 -0.53 -39.97
C ARG A 273 -0.55 0.70 -40.77
N VAL A 274 0.74 1.01 -40.75
CA VAL A 274 1.30 2.25 -41.33
C VAL A 274 1.63 2.08 -42.81
N PHE A 275 2.27 0.98 -43.19
CA PHE A 275 2.77 0.73 -44.55
C PHE A 275 2.03 -0.38 -45.31
N GLY A 276 1.16 -1.15 -44.64
CA GLY A 276 0.44 -2.27 -45.26
C GLY A 276 1.31 -3.51 -45.47
N THR A 277 2.44 -3.63 -44.79
CA THR A 277 3.38 -4.75 -44.94
C THR A 277 3.90 -5.23 -43.59
N ARG A 278 4.15 -6.53 -43.48
CA ARG A 278 4.78 -7.16 -42.30
C ARG A 278 6.24 -7.54 -42.55
N GLU A 279 6.78 -7.21 -43.72
CA GLU A 279 8.15 -7.54 -44.10
C GLU A 279 9.12 -6.52 -43.51
N LEU A 280 9.94 -6.94 -42.53
CA LEU A 280 10.90 -6.04 -41.84
C LEU A 280 11.82 -5.28 -42.79
N PRO A 281 12.44 -5.91 -43.83
CA PRO A 281 13.29 -5.18 -44.75
C PRO A 281 12.54 -4.07 -45.49
N GLU A 282 11.27 -4.29 -45.84
CA GLU A 282 10.44 -3.26 -46.47
C GLU A 282 10.11 -2.15 -45.47
N ILE A 283 9.72 -2.48 -44.24
CA ILE A 283 9.42 -1.50 -43.19
C ILE A 283 10.64 -0.60 -42.93
N PHE A 284 11.82 -1.19 -42.75
CA PHE A 284 13.06 -0.45 -42.49
C PHE A 284 13.44 0.43 -43.70
N GLU A 285 13.31 -0.08 -44.92
CA GLU A 285 13.56 0.71 -46.12
C GLU A 285 12.61 1.92 -46.22
N ARG A 286 11.32 1.73 -45.90
CA ARG A 286 10.33 2.83 -45.88
C ARG A 286 10.68 3.89 -44.84
N LEU A 287 11.02 3.49 -43.62
CA LEU A 287 11.44 4.41 -42.56
C LEU A 287 12.68 5.23 -42.96
N ARG A 288 13.62 4.61 -43.67
CA ARG A 288 14.84 5.27 -44.17
C ARG A 288 14.60 6.17 -45.37
N THR A 289 13.70 5.83 -46.29
CA THR A 289 13.66 6.48 -47.62
C THR A 289 12.41 7.27 -47.94
N ASP A 290 11.28 7.07 -47.24
CA ASP A 290 10.04 7.75 -47.57
C ASP A 290 10.16 9.28 -47.37
N PRO A 291 10.02 10.10 -48.44
CA PRO A 291 10.09 11.56 -48.33
C PRO A 291 9.02 12.16 -47.41
N LYS A 292 7.89 11.46 -47.18
CA LYS A 292 6.85 11.91 -46.24
C LYS A 292 7.28 11.84 -44.78
N LEU A 293 8.33 11.08 -44.48
CA LEU A 293 8.92 10.97 -43.15
C LEU A 293 10.05 11.97 -42.93
N ARG A 294 10.10 13.03 -43.75
CA ARG A 294 10.98 14.19 -43.59
C ARG A 294 10.21 15.42 -43.16
N TRP A 295 10.91 16.37 -42.58
CA TRP A 295 10.32 17.68 -42.24
C TRP A 295 10.12 18.53 -43.50
N ALA A 296 9.06 19.32 -43.52
CA ALA A 296 8.85 20.35 -44.52
C ALA A 296 9.67 21.62 -44.23
N SER A 297 9.98 21.90 -42.96
CA SER A 297 10.77 23.07 -42.56
C SER A 297 11.39 22.92 -41.16
N ALA A 298 12.36 23.79 -40.87
CA ALA A 298 12.92 23.93 -39.51
C ALA A 298 11.86 24.35 -38.48
N GLU A 299 10.89 25.19 -38.86
CA GLU A 299 9.84 25.63 -37.94
C GLU A 299 8.89 24.48 -37.58
N GLU A 300 8.55 23.60 -38.53
CA GLU A 300 7.73 22.41 -38.26
C GLU A 300 8.38 21.49 -37.22
N LEU A 301 9.71 21.30 -37.31
CA LEU A 301 10.49 20.51 -36.36
C LEU A 301 10.39 21.10 -34.94
N LEU A 302 10.63 22.42 -34.81
CA LEU A 302 10.57 23.11 -33.52
C LEU A 302 9.15 23.13 -32.93
N GLU A 303 8.14 23.44 -33.74
CA GLU A 303 6.72 23.42 -33.33
C GLU A 303 6.30 22.01 -32.86
N THR A 304 6.72 20.96 -33.56
CA THR A 304 6.41 19.58 -33.17
C THR A 304 7.03 19.22 -31.83
N ALA A 305 8.28 19.61 -31.59
CA ALA A 305 8.93 19.41 -30.29
C ALA A 305 8.23 20.19 -29.18
N ARG A 306 7.92 21.47 -29.38
CA ARG A 306 7.16 22.29 -28.41
C ARG A 306 5.81 21.66 -28.09
N ALA A 307 5.09 21.20 -29.10
CA ALA A 307 3.79 20.55 -28.94
C ALA A 307 3.90 19.25 -28.14
N ALA A 308 4.88 18.38 -28.44
CA ALA A 308 5.10 17.14 -27.71
C ALA A 308 5.41 17.39 -26.22
N ILE A 309 6.34 18.30 -25.93
CA ILE A 309 6.73 18.63 -24.54
C ILE A 309 5.55 19.26 -23.78
N THR A 310 4.74 20.10 -24.43
CA THR A 310 3.54 20.69 -23.82
C THR A 310 2.50 19.63 -23.45
N ARG A 311 2.28 18.63 -24.32
CA ARG A 311 1.36 17.51 -24.02
C ARG A 311 1.87 16.71 -22.82
N ALA A 312 3.15 16.36 -22.81
CA ALA A 312 3.76 15.62 -21.70
C ALA A 312 3.68 16.40 -20.38
N ALA A 313 3.96 17.71 -20.40
CA ALA A 313 3.85 18.57 -19.22
C ALA A 313 2.41 18.65 -18.67
N THR A 314 1.41 18.64 -19.55
CA THR A 314 -0.01 18.67 -19.16
C THR A 314 -0.44 17.36 -18.49
N GLU A 315 0.08 16.22 -18.97
CA GLU A 315 -0.26 14.89 -18.47
C GLU A 315 0.57 14.48 -17.23
N ALA A 316 1.75 15.08 -17.02
CA ALA A 316 2.67 14.73 -15.94
C ALA A 316 2.02 14.65 -14.53
N PRO A 317 1.08 15.52 -14.12
CA PRO A 317 0.45 15.41 -12.79
C PRO A 317 -0.28 14.08 -12.52
N ASN A 318 -0.70 13.34 -13.55
CA ASN A 318 -1.34 12.02 -13.40
C ASN A 318 -0.30 10.90 -13.15
N TRP A 319 0.97 11.15 -13.47
CA TRP A 319 2.04 10.15 -13.45
C TRP A 319 3.16 10.45 -12.45
N PHE A 320 3.22 11.68 -11.92
CA PHE A 320 4.21 12.13 -10.96
C PHE A 320 3.53 12.83 -9.77
N GLY A 321 4.05 12.61 -8.55
CA GLY A 321 3.58 13.30 -7.35
C GLY A 321 4.24 14.67 -7.19
N LYS A 322 5.51 14.78 -7.60
CA LYS A 322 6.32 16.01 -7.58
C LYS A 322 6.67 16.46 -9.00
N ILE A 323 6.24 17.67 -9.35
CA ILE A 323 6.54 18.30 -10.64
C ILE A 323 7.63 19.37 -10.45
N PRO A 324 8.81 19.23 -11.08
CA PRO A 324 9.84 20.26 -11.05
C PRO A 324 9.32 21.59 -11.62
N GLN A 325 9.71 22.70 -10.98
CA GLN A 325 9.21 24.04 -11.34
C GLN A 325 10.14 24.81 -12.30
N HIS A 326 11.28 24.22 -12.66
CA HIS A 326 12.27 24.86 -13.53
C HIS A 326 11.70 25.08 -14.94
N PRO A 327 11.85 26.27 -15.54
CA PRO A 327 11.32 26.53 -16.86
C PRO A 327 12.05 25.74 -17.94
N TRP A 328 11.34 25.38 -19.01
CA TRP A 328 11.90 24.76 -20.20
C TRP A 328 11.65 25.59 -21.45
N VAL A 329 12.57 25.51 -22.41
CA VAL A 329 12.45 26.14 -23.73
C VAL A 329 12.94 25.19 -24.84
N VAL A 330 12.44 25.41 -26.06
CA VAL A 330 12.88 24.71 -27.28
C VAL A 330 13.58 25.70 -28.19
N GLU A 331 14.85 25.46 -28.50
CA GLU A 331 15.67 26.34 -29.31
C GLU A 331 16.34 25.59 -30.47
N PRO A 332 16.59 26.25 -31.61
CA PRO A 332 17.44 25.67 -32.64
C PRO A 332 18.89 25.59 -32.13
N VAL A 333 19.61 24.54 -32.54
CA VAL A 333 21.07 24.51 -32.35
C VAL A 333 21.69 25.74 -33.04
N PRO A 334 22.64 26.46 -32.40
CA PRO A 334 23.35 27.58 -33.00
C PRO A 334 23.93 27.24 -34.39
N GLU A 335 23.79 28.16 -35.36
CA GLU A 335 24.09 27.91 -36.78
C GLU A 335 25.54 27.48 -37.03
N ASP A 336 26.48 28.01 -36.25
CA ASP A 336 27.91 27.70 -36.32
C ASP A 336 28.27 26.30 -35.78
N ALA A 337 27.41 25.72 -34.93
CA ALA A 337 27.59 24.39 -34.35
C ALA A 337 26.74 23.31 -35.04
N ALA A 338 25.65 23.73 -35.71
CA ALA A 338 24.60 22.86 -36.22
C ALA A 338 25.07 21.75 -37.19
N PRO A 339 26.01 21.96 -38.13
CA PRO A 339 26.49 20.89 -39.03
C PRO A 339 27.13 19.71 -38.30
N SER A 340 27.66 19.92 -37.09
CA SER A 340 28.37 18.90 -36.30
C SER A 340 27.63 18.46 -35.04
N ALA A 341 26.48 19.06 -34.74
CA ALA A 341 25.69 18.77 -33.55
C ALA A 341 24.82 17.51 -33.74
N PRO A 342 24.49 16.79 -32.66
CA PRO A 342 23.54 15.69 -32.73
C PRO A 342 22.14 16.17 -33.18
N PRO A 343 21.22 15.26 -33.54
CA PRO A 343 19.86 15.62 -33.94
C PRO A 343 19.12 16.47 -32.91
N ALA A 344 19.34 16.19 -31.63
CA ALA A 344 18.93 17.01 -30.50
C ALA A 344 19.84 16.76 -29.29
N TYR A 345 19.82 17.66 -28.31
CA TYR A 345 20.40 17.43 -26.99
C TYR A 345 19.73 18.35 -25.95
N TYR A 346 19.76 17.93 -24.70
CA TYR A 346 19.29 18.73 -23.58
C TYR A 346 20.42 19.47 -22.86
N LEU A 347 20.18 20.74 -22.53
CA LEU A 347 21.02 21.53 -21.64
C LEU A 347 20.27 21.81 -20.33
N ARG A 348 20.85 21.39 -19.21
CA ARG A 348 20.26 21.58 -17.88
C ARG A 348 20.09 23.07 -17.49
N PRO A 349 19.04 23.40 -16.72
CA PRO A 349 18.89 24.74 -16.14
C PRO A 349 20.06 25.08 -15.23
N ALA A 350 20.39 26.37 -15.15
CA ALA A 350 21.41 26.85 -14.23
C ALA A 350 20.89 26.80 -12.78
N THR A 351 21.76 26.39 -11.84
CA THR A 351 21.43 26.28 -10.41
C THR A 351 21.02 27.61 -9.77
N ASP A 352 21.45 28.73 -10.36
CA ASP A 352 21.14 30.10 -9.93
C ASP A 352 19.92 30.71 -10.63
N GLY A 353 19.23 29.95 -11.48
CA GLY A 353 18.06 30.40 -12.23
C GLY A 353 18.36 31.31 -13.43
N SER A 354 19.63 31.56 -13.76
CA SER A 354 20.03 32.46 -14.86
C SER A 354 19.72 31.92 -16.26
N ARG A 355 19.52 30.60 -16.41
CA ARG A 355 19.25 29.93 -17.68
C ARG A 355 18.19 28.82 -17.50
N PRO A 356 17.15 28.76 -18.36
CA PRO A 356 16.17 27.67 -18.34
C PRO A 356 16.79 26.34 -18.79
N GLY A 357 16.07 25.24 -18.60
CA GLY A 357 16.41 23.98 -19.26
C GLY A 357 16.08 24.08 -20.74
N THR A 358 17.04 23.81 -21.63
CA THR A 358 16.85 24.01 -23.06
C THR A 358 16.94 22.70 -23.81
N TYR A 359 15.88 22.33 -24.52
CA TYR A 359 15.91 21.30 -25.56
C TYR A 359 16.38 21.94 -26.86
N PHE A 360 17.61 21.62 -27.27
CA PHE A 360 18.15 22.08 -28.55
C PHE A 360 17.83 21.09 -29.66
N ALA A 361 17.12 21.55 -30.69
CA ALA A 361 16.77 20.75 -31.84
C ALA A 361 17.58 21.20 -33.07
N ASN A 362 18.22 20.25 -33.76
CA ASN A 362 19.11 20.60 -34.87
C ASN A 362 18.32 20.84 -36.16
N THR A 363 18.19 22.11 -36.53
CA THR A 363 17.46 22.55 -37.72
C THR A 363 18.31 22.53 -39.00
N HIS A 364 19.60 22.22 -38.91
CA HIS A 364 20.48 22.10 -40.07
C HIS A 364 19.98 20.98 -40.98
N GLN A 365 19.75 21.33 -42.26
CA GLN A 365 19.18 20.43 -43.27
C GLN A 365 17.90 19.72 -42.79
N ALA A 366 16.99 20.44 -42.12
CA ALA A 366 15.77 19.87 -41.55
C ALA A 366 14.99 18.96 -42.53
N THR A 367 14.94 19.31 -43.82
CA THR A 367 14.25 18.53 -44.87
C THR A 367 14.89 17.16 -45.16
N GLU A 368 16.09 16.89 -44.66
CA GLU A 368 16.78 15.61 -44.79
C GLU A 368 16.60 14.73 -43.55
N ARG A 369 16.14 15.30 -42.42
CA ARG A 369 16.03 14.62 -41.12
C ARG A 369 14.73 13.84 -40.96
N PHE A 370 14.82 12.73 -40.23
CA PHE A 370 13.67 11.89 -39.88
C PHE A 370 12.72 12.62 -38.93
N ARG A 371 11.43 12.69 -39.29
CA ARG A 371 10.39 13.25 -38.41
C ARG A 371 9.79 12.22 -37.44
N HIS A 372 9.83 10.94 -37.79
CA HIS A 372 9.11 9.90 -37.07
C HIS A 372 9.66 9.67 -35.65
N THR A 373 10.95 9.93 -35.41
CA THR A 373 11.61 9.79 -34.09
C THR A 373 11.44 11.01 -33.17
N ALA A 374 10.79 12.08 -33.65
CA ALA A 374 10.82 13.39 -33.00
C ALA A 374 10.17 13.41 -31.62
N GLU A 375 9.00 12.77 -31.48
CA GLU A 375 8.27 12.76 -30.22
C GLU A 375 9.01 11.95 -29.16
N ALA A 376 9.51 10.76 -29.51
CA ALA A 376 10.32 9.93 -28.61
C ALA A 376 11.59 10.69 -28.15
N THR A 377 12.26 11.39 -29.07
CA THR A 377 13.42 12.23 -28.73
C THR A 377 13.03 13.38 -27.79
N ALA A 378 11.89 14.04 -28.01
CA ALA A 378 11.41 15.11 -27.15
C ALA A 378 11.05 14.61 -25.75
N PHE A 379 10.43 13.43 -25.62
CA PHE A 379 10.11 12.83 -24.32
C PHE A 379 11.37 12.38 -23.57
N HIS A 380 12.37 11.87 -24.28
CA HIS A 380 13.68 11.49 -23.74
C HIS A 380 14.46 12.70 -23.20
N GLU A 381 14.55 13.77 -23.99
CA GLU A 381 15.41 14.91 -23.68
C GLU A 381 14.73 15.94 -22.74
N ALA A 382 13.41 16.04 -22.79
CA ALA A 382 12.66 17.02 -22.01
C ALA A 382 11.74 16.36 -20.98
N ILE A 383 10.43 16.35 -21.22
CA ILE A 383 9.43 15.89 -20.25
C ILE A 383 8.79 14.59 -20.79
N PRO A 384 8.79 13.48 -20.02
CA PRO A 384 9.24 13.34 -18.63
C PRO A 384 10.71 12.91 -18.44
N GLY A 385 11.54 12.92 -19.49
CA GLY A 385 12.95 12.49 -19.46
C GLY A 385 13.94 13.44 -18.76
N HIS A 386 15.02 13.83 -19.45
CA HIS A 386 16.17 14.52 -18.83
C HIS A 386 15.82 15.86 -18.18
N HIS A 387 14.94 16.68 -18.77
CA HIS A 387 14.52 17.92 -18.11
C HIS A 387 13.90 17.63 -16.75
N PHE A 388 13.01 16.65 -16.67
CA PHE A 388 12.32 16.30 -15.44
C PHE A 388 13.30 15.77 -14.39
N GLN A 389 14.15 14.81 -14.78
CA GLN A 389 15.12 14.19 -13.87
C GLN A 389 16.19 15.16 -13.36
N LEU A 390 16.77 15.98 -14.24
CA LEU A 390 17.81 16.93 -13.85
C LEU A 390 17.24 18.10 -13.03
N SER A 391 16.03 18.56 -13.35
CA SER A 391 15.35 19.61 -12.59
C SER A 391 14.94 19.12 -11.21
N ALA A 392 14.41 17.89 -11.10
CA ALA A 392 14.09 17.27 -9.81
C ALA A 392 15.34 17.17 -8.91
N ALA A 393 16.49 16.77 -9.46
CA ALA A 393 17.74 16.68 -8.72
C ALA A 393 18.23 18.03 -8.17
N LEU A 394 17.94 19.14 -8.85
CA LEU A 394 18.31 20.48 -8.38
C LEU A 394 17.52 20.92 -7.15
N ASP A 395 16.27 20.46 -7.03
CA ASP A 395 15.35 20.79 -5.93
C ASP A 395 15.67 20.02 -4.63
N LEU A 396 16.60 19.05 -4.68
CA LEU A 396 17.04 18.25 -3.52
C LEU A 396 18.04 19.00 -2.63
N THR A 397 17.72 20.22 -2.19
CA THR A 397 18.63 21.09 -1.43
C THR A 397 19.05 20.56 -0.06
N ASP A 398 18.27 19.61 0.49
CA ASP A 398 18.56 18.96 1.77
C ASP A 398 19.60 17.82 1.65
N LEU A 399 20.00 17.46 0.42
CA LEU A 399 21.02 16.44 0.17
C LEU A 399 22.41 17.05 -0.05
N PRO A 400 23.50 16.32 0.29
CA PRO A 400 24.86 16.75 0.00
C PRO A 400 25.09 17.03 -1.49
N LEU A 401 26.04 17.90 -1.81
CA LEU A 401 26.25 18.37 -3.19
C LEU A 401 26.51 17.21 -4.16
N LEU A 402 27.23 16.17 -3.70
CA LEU A 402 27.49 14.94 -4.45
C LEU A 402 26.21 14.34 -5.05
N ARG A 403 25.12 14.29 -4.28
CA ARG A 403 23.83 13.71 -4.70
C ARG A 403 23.12 14.49 -5.81
N ARG A 404 23.48 15.77 -5.96
CA ARG A 404 22.84 16.70 -6.91
C ARG A 404 23.62 16.88 -8.21
N ILE A 405 24.93 16.63 -8.16
CA ILE A 405 25.84 16.85 -9.29
C ILE A 405 26.38 15.57 -9.91
N ASN A 406 26.41 14.46 -9.16
CA ASN A 406 26.92 13.20 -9.68
C ASN A 406 26.03 12.66 -10.79
N ASP A 407 26.62 11.97 -11.76
CA ASP A 407 25.93 11.49 -12.95
C ASP A 407 26.30 10.04 -13.25
N PHE A 408 25.45 9.10 -12.81
CA PHE A 408 25.54 7.70 -13.22
C PHE A 408 24.85 7.52 -14.57
N THR A 409 25.64 7.22 -15.61
CA THR A 409 25.14 7.13 -17.00
C THR A 409 23.97 6.17 -17.13
N ALA A 410 24.01 4.98 -16.50
CA ALA A 410 22.90 4.03 -16.57
C ALA A 410 21.61 4.56 -15.95
N TYR A 411 21.68 5.31 -14.86
CA TYR A 411 20.49 5.90 -14.27
C TYR A 411 19.91 6.99 -15.16
N ALA A 412 20.74 7.93 -15.62
CA ALA A 412 20.27 9.08 -16.40
C ALA A 412 19.74 8.66 -17.78
N GLU A 413 20.51 7.86 -18.52
CA GLU A 413 20.14 7.39 -19.86
C GLU A 413 19.06 6.30 -19.81
N GLY A 414 19.08 5.49 -18.74
CA GLY A 414 18.03 4.51 -18.46
C GLY A 414 16.71 5.17 -18.15
N TRP A 415 16.70 6.27 -17.40
CA TRP A 415 15.51 7.09 -17.15
C TRP A 415 14.97 7.66 -18.47
N GLY A 416 15.82 8.32 -19.27
CA GLY A 416 15.43 8.82 -20.58
C GLY A 416 14.76 7.75 -21.44
N LEU A 417 15.39 6.58 -21.59
CA LEU A 417 14.84 5.48 -22.38
C LEU A 417 13.60 4.81 -21.74
N TYR A 418 13.49 4.79 -20.41
CA TYR A 418 12.27 4.36 -19.71
C TYR A 418 11.10 5.29 -20.05
N THR A 419 11.34 6.60 -20.06
CA THR A 419 10.30 7.60 -20.33
C THR A 419 9.76 7.55 -21.76
N GLU A 420 10.54 7.08 -22.73
CA GLU A 420 10.05 6.87 -24.10
C GLU A 420 8.93 5.82 -24.16
N ARG A 421 9.01 4.75 -23.34
CA ARG A 421 7.93 3.76 -23.21
C ARG A 421 6.81 4.25 -22.31
N LEU A 422 7.16 4.94 -21.22
CA LEU A 422 6.15 5.56 -20.36
C LEU A 422 5.25 6.52 -21.15
N ALA A 423 5.78 7.26 -22.11
CA ALA A 423 5.01 8.16 -22.95
C ALA A 423 3.91 7.45 -23.77
N ASP A 424 4.10 6.17 -24.11
CA ASP A 424 3.06 5.33 -24.73
C ASP A 424 1.96 4.97 -23.72
N GLU A 425 2.35 4.57 -22.50
CA GLU A 425 1.41 4.30 -21.40
C GLU A 425 0.60 5.54 -21.01
N MET A 426 1.21 6.73 -21.10
CA MET A 426 0.59 8.04 -20.91
C MET A 426 -0.32 8.45 -22.08
N GLY A 427 -0.29 7.75 -23.22
CA GLY A 427 -1.07 8.08 -24.41
C GLY A 427 -0.58 9.33 -25.16
N LEU A 428 0.72 9.64 -25.11
CA LEU A 428 1.28 10.90 -25.65
C LEU A 428 1.69 10.87 -27.11
N TYR A 429 1.93 9.68 -27.68
CA TYR A 429 2.30 9.53 -29.09
C TYR A 429 1.12 9.90 -29.98
N SER A 430 1.39 10.75 -30.97
CA SER A 430 0.33 11.29 -31.83
C SER A 430 -0.25 10.29 -32.81
N ASP A 431 0.54 9.31 -33.26
CA ASP A 431 0.14 8.29 -34.22
C ASP A 431 1.10 7.06 -34.23
N ASP A 432 0.69 6.02 -34.98
CA ASP A 432 1.48 4.79 -35.16
C ASP A 432 2.85 5.04 -35.84
N VAL A 433 3.02 6.14 -36.60
CA VAL A 433 4.32 6.53 -37.18
C VAL A 433 5.27 6.98 -36.08
N SER A 434 4.77 7.72 -35.11
CA SER A 434 5.54 8.16 -33.94
C SER A 434 5.92 6.98 -33.03
N LEU A 435 5.04 5.97 -32.90
CA LEU A 435 5.36 4.70 -32.24
C LEU A 435 6.45 3.91 -32.97
N LEU A 436 6.42 3.86 -34.31
CA LEU A 436 7.53 3.30 -35.09
C LEU A 436 8.84 4.08 -34.84
N GLY A 437 8.78 5.39 -34.63
CA GLY A 437 9.92 6.20 -34.23
C GLY A 437 10.50 5.85 -32.86
N MET A 438 9.64 5.63 -31.86
CA MET A 438 10.09 5.12 -30.56
C MET A 438 10.79 3.77 -30.73
N LEU A 439 10.21 2.84 -31.50
CA LEU A 439 10.86 1.54 -31.77
C LEU A 439 12.18 1.69 -32.52
N THR A 440 12.29 2.63 -33.47
CA THR A 440 13.55 2.95 -34.16
C THR A 440 14.65 3.32 -33.17
N LEU A 441 14.35 4.22 -32.23
CA LEU A 441 15.32 4.63 -31.22
C LEU A 441 15.62 3.49 -30.25
N GLU A 442 14.62 2.71 -29.85
CA GLU A 442 14.78 1.59 -28.93
C GLU A 442 15.61 0.44 -29.51
N SER A 443 15.31 0.01 -30.74
CA SER A 443 16.07 -1.05 -31.42
C SER A 443 17.53 -0.63 -31.61
N MET A 444 17.78 0.65 -31.85
CA MET A 444 19.13 1.18 -31.85
C MET A 444 19.80 1.02 -30.47
N ARG A 445 19.15 1.38 -29.36
CA ARG A 445 19.70 1.18 -27.99
C ARG A 445 19.85 -0.30 -27.61
N ALA A 446 19.04 -1.19 -28.18
CA ALA A 446 19.24 -2.64 -28.05
C ALA A 446 20.44 -3.12 -28.87
N GLY A 447 20.58 -2.63 -30.10
CA GLY A 447 21.74 -2.88 -30.96
C GLY A 447 23.05 -2.44 -30.30
N ARG A 448 23.05 -1.32 -29.55
CA ARG A 448 24.20 -0.86 -28.75
C ARG A 448 24.76 -1.93 -27.81
N LEU A 449 23.91 -2.68 -27.11
CA LEU A 449 24.36 -3.79 -26.26
C LEU A 449 25.12 -4.84 -27.07
N VAL A 450 24.61 -5.19 -28.25
CA VAL A 450 25.16 -6.24 -29.11
C VAL A 450 26.49 -5.80 -29.72
N VAL A 451 26.54 -4.61 -30.31
CA VAL A 451 27.72 -4.18 -31.07
C VAL A 451 28.87 -3.70 -30.19
N ASP A 452 28.59 -3.04 -29.07
CA ASP A 452 29.64 -2.59 -28.14
C ASP A 452 30.32 -3.82 -27.51
N THR A 453 29.55 -4.75 -26.95
CA THR A 453 30.11 -6.02 -26.43
C THR A 453 30.71 -6.89 -27.54
N GLY A 454 30.10 -6.89 -28.72
CA GLY A 454 30.59 -7.58 -29.91
C GLY A 454 32.03 -7.16 -30.24
N MET A 455 32.26 -5.86 -30.37
CA MET A 455 33.59 -5.32 -30.67
C MET A 455 34.55 -5.48 -29.49
N HIS A 456 34.14 -5.07 -28.30
CA HIS A 456 35.03 -4.89 -27.16
C HIS A 456 35.27 -6.13 -26.30
N ALA A 457 34.44 -7.18 -26.42
CA ALA A 457 34.61 -8.45 -25.73
C ALA A 457 34.66 -9.67 -26.66
N LEU A 458 33.84 -9.70 -27.71
CA LEU A 458 33.67 -10.89 -28.56
C LEU A 458 34.51 -10.87 -29.85
N GLY A 459 35.29 -9.80 -30.05
CA GLY A 459 36.26 -9.69 -31.13
C GLY A 459 35.66 -9.39 -32.51
N TRP A 460 34.46 -8.82 -32.58
CA TRP A 460 33.88 -8.34 -33.84
C TRP A 460 34.73 -7.22 -34.43
N SER A 461 34.83 -7.20 -35.76
CA SER A 461 35.36 -6.06 -36.50
C SER A 461 34.35 -4.91 -36.50
N ARG A 462 34.84 -3.70 -36.81
CA ARG A 462 33.99 -2.54 -37.06
C ARG A 462 32.89 -2.84 -38.09
N GLN A 463 33.26 -3.51 -39.19
CA GLN A 463 32.30 -3.79 -40.27
C GLN A 463 31.20 -4.76 -39.83
N GLN A 464 31.52 -5.77 -39.02
CA GLN A 464 30.51 -6.68 -38.47
C GLN A 464 29.49 -5.94 -37.59
N ALA A 465 29.94 -4.96 -36.80
CA ALA A 465 29.07 -4.11 -36.00
C ALA A 465 28.17 -3.21 -36.88
N VAL A 466 28.73 -2.61 -37.94
CA VAL A 466 27.96 -1.81 -38.91
C VAL A 466 26.90 -2.67 -39.60
N ASP A 467 27.29 -3.83 -40.14
CA ASP A 467 26.39 -4.73 -40.86
C ASP A 467 25.25 -5.20 -39.95
N TYR A 468 25.55 -5.52 -38.69
CA TYR A 468 24.55 -5.92 -37.70
C TYR A 468 23.49 -4.84 -37.48
N LEU A 469 23.89 -3.57 -37.27
CA LEU A 469 22.92 -2.48 -37.08
C LEU A 469 22.13 -2.16 -38.35
N ILE A 470 22.72 -2.29 -39.54
CA ILE A 470 22.01 -2.11 -40.82
C ILE A 470 20.90 -3.17 -40.98
N GLU A 471 21.18 -4.41 -40.59
CA GLU A 471 20.22 -5.50 -40.68
C GLU A 471 19.10 -5.39 -39.65
N HIS A 472 19.40 -4.94 -38.42
CA HIS A 472 18.47 -5.04 -37.28
C HIS A 472 17.83 -3.71 -36.85
N THR A 473 18.21 -2.57 -37.43
CA THR A 473 17.67 -1.25 -37.07
C THR A 473 17.35 -0.40 -38.29
N PRO A 474 16.31 0.45 -38.28
CA PRO A 474 15.98 1.31 -39.42
C PRO A 474 16.78 2.63 -39.46
N MET A 475 17.90 2.73 -38.73
CA MET A 475 18.76 3.91 -38.74
C MET A 475 19.43 4.13 -40.10
N ALA A 476 19.85 5.37 -40.39
CA ALA A 476 20.58 5.68 -41.62
C ALA A 476 22.01 5.08 -41.55
N PRO A 477 22.56 4.53 -42.66
CA PRO A 477 23.91 3.97 -42.66
C PRO A 477 25.00 4.95 -42.18
N VAL A 478 24.90 6.23 -42.56
CA VAL A 478 25.85 7.26 -42.12
C VAL A 478 25.80 7.50 -40.60
N GLU A 479 24.62 7.40 -39.99
CA GLU A 479 24.43 7.52 -38.54
C GLU A 479 24.99 6.28 -37.82
N ILE A 480 24.73 5.10 -38.38
CA ILE A 480 25.29 3.83 -37.88
C ILE A 480 26.81 3.89 -37.86
N GLU A 481 27.44 4.29 -38.97
CA GLU A 481 28.90 4.38 -39.04
C GLU A 481 29.49 5.37 -38.02
N ALA A 482 28.86 6.53 -37.85
CA ALA A 482 29.28 7.53 -36.87
C ALA A 482 29.12 7.01 -35.43
N GLU A 483 28.04 6.29 -35.14
CA GLU A 483 27.78 5.70 -33.83
C GLU A 483 28.74 4.54 -33.52
N ILE A 484 29.06 3.67 -34.49
CA ILE A 484 30.08 2.62 -34.28
C ILE A 484 31.45 3.24 -33.96
N ASP A 485 31.82 4.31 -34.66
CA ASP A 485 33.06 5.04 -34.36
C ASP A 485 33.02 5.67 -32.96
N ARG A 486 31.84 6.12 -32.53
CA ARG A 486 31.61 6.58 -31.15
C ARG A 486 31.80 5.47 -30.13
N TYR A 487 31.29 4.27 -30.37
CA TYR A 487 31.40 3.13 -29.44
C TYR A 487 32.85 2.67 -29.31
N LEU A 488 33.59 2.64 -30.42
CA LEU A 488 35.03 2.38 -30.42
C LEU A 488 35.81 3.41 -29.59
N GLY A 489 35.42 4.68 -29.67
CA GLY A 489 36.06 5.78 -28.93
C GLY A 489 35.58 5.94 -27.49
N PHE A 490 34.47 5.30 -27.11
CA PHE A 490 33.90 5.38 -25.77
C PHE A 490 33.32 4.02 -25.30
N PRO A 491 34.17 3.01 -25.08
CA PRO A 491 33.74 1.64 -24.86
C PRO A 491 32.87 1.51 -23.61
N GLY A 492 31.76 0.77 -23.70
CA GLY A 492 30.88 0.47 -22.56
C GLY A 492 29.82 1.53 -22.27
N GLN A 493 29.99 2.78 -22.71
CA GLN A 493 29.00 3.84 -22.49
C GLN A 493 27.66 3.53 -23.16
N ALA A 494 27.70 2.96 -24.36
CA ALA A 494 26.52 2.64 -25.15
C ALA A 494 25.61 1.60 -24.45
N LEU A 495 26.16 0.83 -23.51
CA LEU A 495 25.41 -0.19 -22.75
C LEU A 495 24.43 0.41 -21.74
N ALA A 496 24.76 1.60 -21.21
CA ALA A 496 24.08 2.21 -20.07
C ALA A 496 22.58 2.44 -20.30
N TYR A 497 22.20 2.90 -21.49
CA TYR A 497 20.82 3.23 -21.87
C TYR A 497 19.86 2.06 -21.60
N LEU A 498 20.11 0.92 -22.24
CA LEU A 498 19.19 -0.21 -22.16
C LEU A 498 19.32 -0.94 -20.81
N VAL A 499 20.52 -1.05 -20.25
CA VAL A 499 20.70 -1.64 -18.91
C VAL A 499 19.90 -0.87 -17.86
N GLY A 500 20.03 0.46 -17.86
CA GLY A 500 19.31 1.32 -16.92
C GLY A 500 17.80 1.23 -17.07
N ARG A 501 17.28 1.29 -18.31
CA ARG A 501 15.84 1.12 -18.54
C ARG A 501 15.34 -0.22 -18.03
N LEU A 502 16.00 -1.32 -18.42
CA LEU A 502 15.56 -2.66 -18.05
C LEU A 502 15.54 -2.83 -16.54
N GLU A 503 16.48 -2.22 -15.84
CA GLU A 503 16.49 -2.23 -14.39
C GLU A 503 15.33 -1.43 -13.80
N ILE A 504 15.08 -0.20 -14.26
CA ILE A 504 13.92 0.59 -13.78
C ILE A 504 12.61 -0.16 -14.02
N GLN A 505 12.46 -0.82 -15.19
CA GLN A 505 11.30 -1.66 -15.49
C GLN A 505 11.20 -2.89 -14.58
N ARG A 506 12.32 -3.55 -14.29
CA ARG A 506 12.37 -4.66 -13.32
C ARG A 506 11.90 -4.20 -11.94
N LEU A 507 12.39 -3.06 -11.48
CA LEU A 507 12.03 -2.49 -10.18
C LEU A 507 10.54 -2.14 -10.12
N ARG A 508 10.01 -1.50 -11.17
CA ARG A 508 8.57 -1.20 -11.29
C ARG A 508 7.73 -2.47 -11.25
N ALA A 509 8.06 -3.48 -12.06
CA ALA A 509 7.31 -4.73 -12.10
C ALA A 509 7.33 -5.47 -10.76
N GLN A 510 8.44 -5.41 -10.02
CA GLN A 510 8.52 -5.98 -8.67
C GLN A 510 7.67 -5.21 -7.65
N ALA A 511 7.65 -3.88 -7.74
CA ALA A 511 6.80 -3.05 -6.90
C ALA A 511 5.31 -3.28 -7.20
N GLU A 512 4.91 -3.31 -8.47
CA GLU A 512 3.55 -3.66 -8.92
C GLU A 512 3.11 -5.02 -8.37
N ALA A 513 3.97 -6.04 -8.50
CA ALA A 513 3.67 -7.39 -8.03
C ALA A 513 3.53 -7.48 -6.49
N ARG A 514 4.31 -6.70 -5.74
CA ARG A 514 4.30 -6.72 -4.26
C ARG A 514 3.19 -5.87 -3.66
N LEU A 515 2.87 -4.73 -4.28
CA LEU A 515 1.89 -3.78 -3.76
C LEU A 515 0.47 -4.03 -4.29
N GLY A 516 0.33 -4.70 -5.44
CA GLY A 516 -0.96 -5.03 -6.04
C GLY A 516 -1.78 -3.76 -6.31
N SER A 517 -3.01 -3.72 -5.81
CA SER A 517 -3.90 -2.54 -5.93
C SER A 517 -3.37 -1.29 -5.20
N ARG A 518 -2.36 -1.42 -4.34
CA ARG A 518 -1.72 -0.30 -3.62
C ARG A 518 -0.51 0.28 -4.35
N PHE A 519 -0.14 -0.31 -5.50
CA PHE A 519 0.90 0.29 -6.33
C PHE A 519 0.41 1.65 -6.85
N ASP A 520 1.07 2.71 -6.41
CA ASP A 520 0.89 4.05 -6.97
C ASP A 520 2.07 4.38 -7.88
N ILE A 521 1.78 4.55 -9.18
CA ILE A 521 2.78 4.91 -10.18
C ILE A 521 3.43 6.28 -9.89
N ARG A 522 2.69 7.21 -9.29
CA ARG A 522 3.19 8.53 -8.92
C ARG A 522 4.20 8.41 -7.78
N GLY A 523 3.85 7.67 -6.73
CA GLY A 523 4.76 7.33 -5.63
C GLY A 523 6.01 6.58 -6.08
N PHE A 524 5.90 5.66 -7.04
CA PHE A 524 7.05 4.97 -7.63
C PHE A 524 8.00 5.94 -8.34
N HIS A 525 7.49 6.79 -9.24
CA HIS A 525 8.33 7.75 -9.95
C HIS A 525 8.97 8.80 -9.02
N ASP A 526 8.22 9.30 -8.04
CA ASP A 526 8.75 10.19 -7.02
C ASP A 526 9.89 9.53 -6.25
N THR A 527 9.77 8.24 -5.94
CA THR A 527 10.81 7.45 -5.26
C THR A 527 12.06 7.30 -6.11
N VAL A 528 11.92 6.99 -7.40
CA VAL A 528 13.05 6.88 -8.33
C VAL A 528 13.82 8.21 -8.41
N LEU A 529 13.10 9.34 -8.48
CA LEU A 529 13.68 10.67 -8.64
C LEU A 529 14.18 11.33 -7.33
N ALA A 530 13.67 10.91 -6.17
CA ALA A 530 13.92 11.56 -4.87
C ALA A 530 15.40 11.52 -4.42
N GLY A 531 16.20 10.63 -5.00
CA GLY A 531 17.59 10.46 -4.63
C GLY A 531 18.59 11.31 -5.41
N GLY A 532 18.19 11.93 -6.53
CA GLY A 532 19.14 12.36 -7.56
C GLY A 532 19.64 11.15 -8.37
N SER A 533 20.78 11.28 -9.04
CA SER A 533 21.35 10.17 -9.83
C SER A 533 21.93 9.08 -8.91
N LEU A 534 21.49 7.83 -9.07
CA LEU A 534 21.89 6.69 -8.23
C LEU A 534 22.55 5.57 -9.04
N PRO A 535 23.51 4.82 -8.46
CA PRO A 535 23.85 3.50 -8.97
C PRO A 535 22.60 2.62 -8.97
N LEU A 536 22.45 1.77 -9.97
CA LEU A 536 21.26 0.93 -10.13
C LEU A 536 21.01 0.02 -8.91
N SER A 537 22.06 -0.49 -8.27
CA SER A 537 21.96 -1.28 -7.03
C SER A 537 21.42 -0.48 -5.82
N VAL A 538 21.77 0.80 -5.73
CA VAL A 538 21.24 1.70 -4.70
C VAL A 538 19.80 2.07 -5.01
N LEU A 539 19.46 2.29 -6.29
CA LEU A 539 18.08 2.51 -6.70
C LEU A 539 17.18 1.31 -6.36
N ASP A 540 17.65 0.07 -6.57
CA ASP A 540 16.93 -1.14 -6.15
C ASP A 540 16.64 -1.14 -4.65
N THR A 541 17.65 -0.81 -3.83
CA THR A 541 17.49 -0.72 -2.37
C THR A 541 16.45 0.35 -2.00
N VAL A 542 16.52 1.54 -2.60
CA VAL A 542 15.58 2.63 -2.33
C VAL A 542 14.14 2.25 -2.69
N VAL A 543 13.92 1.62 -3.85
CA VAL A 543 12.59 1.14 -4.26
C VAL A 543 12.11 0.02 -3.35
N SER A 544 12.99 -0.91 -2.98
CA SER A 544 12.66 -2.02 -2.09
C SER A 544 12.23 -1.53 -0.69
N ASP A 545 12.93 -0.54 -0.14
CA ASP A 545 12.57 0.10 1.14
C ASP A 545 11.22 0.83 1.04
N TRP A 546 10.96 1.52 -0.08
CA TRP A 546 9.67 2.15 -0.34
C TRP A 546 8.54 1.11 -0.38
N VAL A 547 8.71 0.01 -1.13
CA VAL A 547 7.72 -1.09 -1.19
C VAL A 547 7.45 -1.68 0.19
N ALA A 548 8.48 -1.89 1.01
CA ALA A 548 8.33 -2.42 2.36
C ALA A 548 7.52 -1.46 3.26
N GLY A 549 7.79 -0.16 3.19
CA GLY A 549 7.05 0.88 3.92
C GLY A 549 5.61 1.08 3.44
N HIS A 550 5.27 0.50 2.29
CA HIS A 550 3.92 0.53 1.70
C HIS A 550 3.33 -0.88 1.63
N GLY A 551 3.78 -1.84 2.48
CA GLY A 551 3.29 -3.23 2.63
C GLY A 551 2.00 -3.39 3.47
N ASP A 552 1.43 -4.60 3.58
CA ASP A 552 0.28 -4.87 4.46
C ASP A 552 0.70 -4.67 5.93
N THR A 553 0.15 -3.64 6.58
CA THR A 553 0.30 -3.46 8.03
C THR A 553 -0.92 -4.03 8.74
N VAL A 554 -0.77 -4.36 10.03
CA VAL A 554 -1.89 -4.88 10.82
C VAL A 554 -3.04 -3.88 10.89
N ASN A 555 -2.75 -2.59 11.07
CA ASN A 555 -3.77 -1.56 11.14
C ASN A 555 -4.51 -1.41 9.79
N TRP A 556 -3.78 -1.53 8.67
CA TRP A 556 -4.42 -1.50 7.36
C TRP A 556 -5.33 -2.71 7.14
N LEU A 557 -4.91 -3.92 7.53
CA LEU A 557 -5.77 -5.11 7.48
C LEU A 557 -6.99 -4.97 8.41
N ALA A 558 -6.85 -4.25 9.52
CA ALA A 558 -7.96 -3.93 10.40
C ALA A 558 -8.97 -2.98 9.73
N ASP A 559 -8.50 -1.95 9.03
CA ASP A 559 -9.34 -1.03 8.27
C ASP A 559 -10.02 -1.73 7.09
N GLU A 560 -9.30 -2.57 6.34
CA GLU A 560 -9.86 -3.40 5.26
C GLU A 560 -10.96 -4.33 5.80
N LEU A 561 -10.75 -4.94 6.98
CA LEU A 561 -11.75 -5.80 7.60
C LEU A 561 -13.01 -5.03 8.00
N VAL A 562 -12.88 -3.79 8.50
CA VAL A 562 -14.03 -2.93 8.81
C VAL A 562 -14.83 -2.61 7.56
N GLU A 563 -14.15 -2.25 6.48
CA GLU A 563 -14.80 -1.96 5.20
C GLU A 563 -15.49 -3.21 4.64
N LEU A 564 -14.85 -4.39 4.72
CA LEU A 564 -15.45 -5.67 4.33
C LEU A 564 -16.66 -6.05 5.20
N ASP A 565 -16.60 -5.80 6.51
CA ASP A 565 -17.74 -5.98 7.41
C ASP A 565 -18.91 -5.04 7.00
N PHE A 566 -18.62 -3.79 6.65
CA PHE A 566 -19.62 -2.84 6.15
C PHE A 566 -20.15 -3.16 4.75
N GLU A 567 -19.35 -3.75 3.87
CA GLU A 567 -19.85 -4.30 2.59
C GLU A 567 -20.81 -5.47 2.84
N GLY A 568 -20.48 -6.33 3.81
CA GLY A 568 -21.32 -7.44 4.24
C GLY A 568 -22.63 -6.99 4.91
N ASN A 569 -22.59 -5.91 5.68
CA ASN A 569 -23.75 -5.29 6.30
C ASN A 569 -23.73 -3.74 6.21
N PRO A 570 -24.22 -3.16 5.10
CA PRO A 570 -24.16 -1.71 4.87
C PRO A 570 -24.99 -0.86 5.85
N LEU A 571 -25.86 -1.47 6.65
CA LEU A 571 -26.62 -0.75 7.69
C LEU A 571 -25.72 -0.29 8.83
N ASP A 572 -24.63 -1.02 9.12
CA ASP A 572 -23.76 -0.76 10.27
C ASP A 572 -23.11 0.63 10.19
N ARG A 573 -22.76 1.11 8.98
CA ARG A 573 -22.27 2.49 8.79
C ARG A 573 -23.26 3.52 9.32
N THR A 574 -24.54 3.36 8.99
CA THR A 574 -25.60 4.26 9.46
C THR A 574 -25.85 4.08 10.97
N ILE A 575 -25.84 2.85 11.48
CA ILE A 575 -26.07 2.55 12.91
C ILE A 575 -24.99 3.18 13.79
N TRP A 576 -23.73 3.18 13.32
CA TRP A 576 -22.59 3.77 14.02
C TRP A 576 -22.43 5.27 13.79
N GLY A 577 -23.17 5.88 12.85
CA GLY A 577 -23.03 7.30 12.51
C GLY A 577 -21.76 7.62 11.72
N LEU A 578 -21.27 6.66 10.93
CA LEU A 578 -20.06 6.82 10.11
C LEU A 578 -20.41 7.34 8.71
N PRO A 579 -19.52 8.10 8.04
CA PRO A 579 -19.76 8.56 6.68
C PRO A 579 -19.74 7.39 5.67
N GLY A 580 -20.44 7.57 4.54
CA GLY A 580 -20.42 6.64 3.40
C GLY A 580 -21.80 6.40 2.82
N ASP A 581 -21.96 5.30 2.08
CA ASP A 581 -23.25 4.93 1.50
C ASP A 581 -24.28 4.58 2.59
N HIS A 582 -25.46 5.20 2.49
CA HIS A 582 -26.58 5.01 3.40
C HIS A 582 -27.84 4.48 2.68
N GLY A 583 -27.74 4.13 1.39
CA GLY A 583 -28.86 3.70 0.55
C GLY A 583 -28.94 2.20 0.26
N THR A 584 -27.90 1.43 0.58
CA THR A 584 -27.79 0.02 0.19
C THR A 584 -28.25 -0.94 1.29
N LEU A 585 -28.85 -2.06 0.89
CA LEU A 585 -29.13 -3.24 1.70
C LEU A 585 -28.04 -4.31 1.50
N PRO A 586 -27.82 -5.23 2.45
CA PRO A 586 -26.93 -6.38 2.24
C PRO A 586 -27.35 -7.19 1.01
N ASP A 587 -26.40 -7.81 0.31
CA ASP A 587 -26.68 -8.78 -0.76
C ASP A 587 -26.79 -10.19 -0.14
N PRO A 588 -28.00 -10.78 -0.02
CA PRO A 588 -28.18 -12.06 0.64
C PRO A 588 -27.83 -13.24 -0.27
N SER A 589 -27.44 -13.02 -1.53
CA SER A 589 -27.22 -14.08 -2.52
C SER A 589 -26.05 -15.01 -2.18
N LEU A 590 -26.08 -16.22 -2.75
CA LEU A 590 -24.95 -17.16 -2.66
C LEU A 590 -23.67 -16.60 -3.32
N ALA A 591 -23.82 -15.85 -4.42
CA ALA A 591 -22.68 -15.23 -5.08
C ALA A 591 -21.99 -14.19 -4.17
N ALA A 592 -22.74 -13.39 -3.43
CA ALA A 592 -22.18 -12.49 -2.43
C ALA A 592 -21.53 -13.24 -1.27
N ALA A 593 -22.18 -14.30 -0.78
CA ALA A 593 -21.61 -15.13 0.28
C ALA A 593 -20.24 -15.71 -0.13
N GLU A 594 -20.10 -16.21 -1.36
CA GLU A 594 -18.81 -16.71 -1.88
C GLU A 594 -17.76 -15.61 -2.06
N ARG A 595 -18.16 -14.41 -2.54
CA ARG A 595 -17.24 -13.25 -2.62
C ARG A 595 -16.71 -12.86 -1.24
N HIS A 596 -17.61 -12.70 -0.26
CA HIS A 596 -17.21 -12.37 1.11
C HIS A 596 -16.36 -13.48 1.73
N ARG A 597 -16.72 -14.75 1.53
CA ARG A 597 -15.93 -15.90 1.98
C ARG A 597 -14.50 -15.85 1.43
N ALA A 598 -14.34 -15.59 0.13
CA ALA A 598 -13.02 -15.45 -0.50
C ALA A 598 -12.25 -14.26 0.08
N ALA A 599 -12.91 -13.12 0.29
CA ALA A 599 -12.29 -11.93 0.87
C ALA A 599 -11.80 -12.16 2.32
N TYR A 600 -12.63 -12.74 3.20
CA TYR A 600 -12.21 -13.06 4.57
C TYR A 600 -11.07 -14.10 4.59
N ALA A 601 -11.11 -15.12 3.72
CA ALA A 601 -10.04 -16.11 3.61
C ALA A 601 -8.70 -15.49 3.20
N GLU A 602 -8.73 -14.57 2.23
CA GLU A 602 -7.54 -13.85 1.79
C GLU A 602 -7.00 -12.92 2.89
N LEU A 603 -7.89 -12.23 3.61
CA LEU A 603 -7.53 -11.37 4.72
C LEU A 603 -6.88 -12.17 5.87
N VAL A 604 -7.39 -13.37 6.18
CA VAL A 604 -6.73 -14.31 7.11
C VAL A 604 -5.34 -14.68 6.63
N ARG A 605 -5.19 -15.06 5.35
CA ARG A 605 -3.90 -15.45 4.76
C ARG A 605 -2.87 -14.31 4.86
N ARG A 606 -3.28 -13.08 4.57
CA ARG A 606 -2.42 -11.88 4.62
C ARG A 606 -2.05 -11.51 6.05
N ALA A 607 -3.00 -11.54 6.98
CA ALA A 607 -2.75 -11.34 8.40
C ALA A 607 -1.78 -12.41 8.96
N GLU A 608 -1.94 -13.68 8.57
CA GLU A 608 -1.04 -14.76 8.96
C GLU A 608 0.39 -14.57 8.45
N ALA A 609 0.56 -14.00 7.27
CA ALA A 609 1.87 -13.75 6.65
C ALA A 609 2.69 -12.65 7.35
N ILE A 610 2.05 -11.77 8.14
CA ILE A 610 2.76 -10.79 8.96
C ILE A 610 3.47 -11.51 10.11
N ASP A 611 4.79 -11.35 10.20
CA ASP A 611 5.64 -11.91 11.27
C ASP A 611 5.30 -11.26 12.62
N PRO A 612 4.79 -12.03 13.61
CA PRO A 612 4.48 -11.50 14.93
C PRO A 612 5.69 -10.92 15.68
N ALA A 613 6.92 -11.34 15.37
CA ALA A 613 8.11 -10.91 16.11
C ALA A 613 8.47 -9.43 15.88
N GLY A 614 8.01 -8.84 14.77
CA GLY A 614 8.25 -7.43 14.44
C GLY A 614 7.15 -6.47 14.91
N LEU A 615 6.08 -6.99 15.51
CA LEU A 615 4.91 -6.20 15.91
C LEU A 615 5.08 -5.64 17.32
N ASP A 616 4.62 -4.42 17.53
CA ASP A 616 4.40 -3.93 18.89
C ASP A 616 3.20 -4.64 19.55
N ARG A 617 2.99 -4.34 20.83
CA ARG A 617 1.93 -4.97 21.64
C ARG A 617 0.53 -4.69 21.09
N THR A 618 0.27 -3.47 20.66
CA THR A 618 -1.04 -3.04 20.14
C THR A 618 -1.30 -3.68 18.78
N GLU A 619 -0.27 -3.75 17.93
CA GLU A 619 -0.32 -4.43 16.63
C GLU A 619 -0.53 -5.94 16.79
N ALA A 620 0.19 -6.61 17.69
CA ALA A 620 0.02 -8.04 17.92
C ALA A 620 -1.43 -8.38 18.33
N VAL A 621 -2.00 -7.58 19.21
CA VAL A 621 -3.36 -7.71 19.72
C VAL A 621 -4.40 -7.37 18.64
N THR A 622 -4.13 -6.37 17.79
CA THR A 622 -4.98 -6.02 16.64
C THR A 622 -4.98 -7.15 15.61
N ARG A 623 -3.83 -7.74 15.30
CA ARG A 623 -3.70 -8.89 14.40
C ARG A 623 -4.52 -10.08 14.88
N GLN A 624 -4.54 -10.36 16.18
CA GLN A 624 -5.38 -11.41 16.76
C GLN A 624 -6.88 -11.11 16.57
N VAL A 625 -7.31 -9.86 16.75
CA VAL A 625 -8.71 -9.47 16.50
C VAL A 625 -9.09 -9.62 15.03
N VAL A 626 -8.22 -9.17 14.11
CA VAL A 626 -8.40 -9.34 12.67
C VAL A 626 -8.61 -10.82 12.33
N LEU A 627 -7.71 -11.68 12.79
CA LEU A 627 -7.79 -13.13 12.55
C LEU A 627 -9.06 -13.75 13.15
N ALA A 628 -9.38 -13.43 14.40
CA ALA A 628 -10.54 -14.02 15.07
C ALA A 628 -11.86 -13.60 14.42
N ARG A 629 -12.01 -12.31 14.08
CA ARG A 629 -13.22 -11.77 13.45
C ARG A 629 -13.41 -12.34 12.05
N ALA A 630 -12.35 -12.39 11.23
CA ALA A 630 -12.41 -12.94 9.87
C ALA A 630 -12.67 -14.45 9.87
N ARG A 631 -12.02 -15.22 10.77
CA ARG A 631 -12.30 -16.66 10.93
C ARG A 631 -13.73 -16.92 11.43
N GLY A 632 -14.23 -16.12 12.36
CA GLY A 632 -15.63 -16.20 12.81
C GLY A 632 -16.62 -15.91 11.69
N ALA A 633 -16.31 -14.95 10.80
CA ALA A 633 -17.10 -14.69 9.60
C ALA A 633 -17.11 -15.90 8.65
N LEU A 634 -15.94 -16.52 8.42
CA LEU A 634 -15.82 -17.74 7.62
C LEU A 634 -16.64 -18.88 8.21
N ASP A 635 -16.51 -19.16 9.51
CA ASP A 635 -17.27 -20.21 10.20
C ASP A 635 -18.79 -19.97 10.10
N THR A 636 -19.22 -18.70 10.18
CA THR A 636 -20.63 -18.32 10.00
C THR A 636 -21.10 -18.55 8.57
N LEU A 637 -20.31 -18.16 7.56
CA LEU A 637 -20.64 -18.41 6.15
C LEU A 637 -20.68 -19.91 5.82
N ASP A 638 -19.70 -20.68 6.30
CA ASP A 638 -19.57 -22.12 6.08
C ASP A 638 -20.67 -22.93 6.76
N SER A 639 -21.23 -22.40 7.87
CA SER A 639 -22.42 -22.97 8.50
C SER A 639 -23.65 -22.93 7.56
N GLN A 640 -23.70 -21.97 6.63
CA GLN A 640 -24.84 -21.63 5.79
C GLN A 640 -26.12 -21.29 6.57
N LEU A 641 -26.00 -20.78 7.80
CA LEU A 641 -27.14 -20.45 8.69
C LEU A 641 -28.22 -19.61 7.99
N ALA A 642 -27.83 -18.60 7.23
CA ALA A 642 -28.76 -17.74 6.48
C ALA A 642 -29.62 -18.49 5.43
N GLY A 643 -29.23 -19.71 5.04
CA GLY A 643 -30.00 -20.57 4.15
C GLY A 643 -31.17 -21.30 4.82
N PHE A 644 -31.23 -21.35 6.16
CA PHE A 644 -32.32 -22.04 6.87
C PHE A 644 -32.83 -21.31 8.12
N ALA A 645 -32.25 -20.16 8.50
CA ALA A 645 -32.77 -19.31 9.57
C ALA A 645 -34.02 -18.52 9.12
N VAL A 646 -35.17 -18.79 9.76
CA VAL A 646 -36.49 -18.28 9.31
C VAL A 646 -37.36 -17.68 10.40
N SER A 647 -36.99 -17.81 11.68
CA SER A 647 -37.92 -17.67 12.81
C SER A 647 -37.72 -16.43 13.68
N ASP A 648 -36.53 -15.80 13.66
CA ASP A 648 -36.21 -14.69 14.55
C ASP A 648 -35.47 -13.56 13.82
N GLY A 649 -35.52 -12.35 14.38
CA GLY A 649 -34.86 -11.17 13.80
C GLY A 649 -33.36 -11.03 14.11
N LEU A 650 -32.74 -11.99 14.80
CA LEU A 650 -31.28 -12.00 15.03
C LEU A 650 -30.57 -12.80 13.94
N SER A 651 -31.11 -13.95 13.56
CA SER A 651 -30.50 -14.92 12.67
C SER A 651 -31.11 -14.93 11.26
N SER A 652 -32.42 -14.67 11.13
CA SER A 652 -33.11 -14.74 9.84
C SER A 652 -32.84 -13.48 9.01
N PRO A 653 -32.24 -13.58 7.81
CA PRO A 653 -32.00 -12.41 6.95
C PRO A 653 -33.28 -11.65 6.63
N ALA A 654 -34.39 -12.37 6.41
CA ALA A 654 -35.68 -11.76 6.10
C ALA A 654 -36.26 -10.95 7.27
N LEU A 655 -36.11 -11.42 8.51
CA LEU A 655 -36.71 -10.77 9.67
C LEU A 655 -35.78 -9.73 10.31
N ARG A 656 -34.46 -9.87 10.15
CA ARG A 656 -33.45 -8.97 10.72
C ARG A 656 -33.63 -7.51 10.30
N LEU A 657 -34.04 -7.26 9.06
CA LEU A 657 -34.31 -5.90 8.59
C LEU A 657 -35.48 -5.22 9.30
N LEU A 658 -36.42 -5.98 9.88
CA LEU A 658 -37.49 -5.41 10.72
C LEU A 658 -36.98 -4.93 12.08
N ILE A 659 -35.79 -5.36 12.51
CA ILE A 659 -35.14 -4.93 13.75
C ILE A 659 -34.12 -3.82 13.49
N GLU A 660 -33.34 -3.90 12.41
CA GLU A 660 -32.24 -2.97 12.16
C GLU A 660 -32.69 -1.64 11.53
N LEU A 661 -33.63 -1.68 10.58
CA LEU A 661 -34.09 -0.46 9.92
C LEU A 661 -34.73 0.56 10.87
N PRO A 662 -35.54 0.17 11.87
CA PRO A 662 -36.08 1.12 12.86
C PRO A 662 -35.01 1.80 13.73
N GLN A 663 -33.82 1.23 13.85
CA GLN A 663 -32.72 1.80 14.65
C GLN A 663 -31.96 2.93 13.93
N LEU A 664 -32.21 3.09 12.63
CA LEU A 664 -31.57 4.12 11.81
C LEU A 664 -32.13 5.50 12.16
N VAL A 665 -31.26 6.50 12.29
CA VAL A 665 -31.64 7.88 12.57
C VAL A 665 -31.34 8.74 11.34
N PRO A 666 -32.33 9.03 10.46
CA PRO A 666 -32.12 9.87 9.29
C PRO A 666 -32.15 11.35 9.69
N ASP A 667 -31.02 11.84 10.20
CA ASP A 667 -30.82 13.21 10.69
C ASP A 667 -30.27 14.19 9.66
N ASP A 668 -29.94 13.70 8.46
CA ASP A 668 -29.66 14.51 7.29
C ASP A 668 -30.43 14.03 6.05
N ALA A 669 -30.36 14.82 4.97
CA ALA A 669 -31.08 14.56 3.74
C ALA A 669 -30.54 13.35 2.96
N GLU A 670 -29.28 12.98 3.12
CA GLU A 670 -28.67 11.81 2.49
C GLU A 670 -29.16 10.53 3.15
N LYS A 671 -29.07 10.42 4.48
CA LYS A 671 -29.58 9.30 5.27
C LYS A 671 -31.09 9.12 5.07
N ALA A 672 -31.86 10.21 5.01
CA ALA A 672 -33.30 10.15 4.74
C ALA A 672 -33.61 9.58 3.35
N ARG A 673 -32.90 10.03 2.30
CA ARG A 673 -33.04 9.44 0.95
C ARG A 673 -32.57 7.98 0.93
N GLY A 674 -31.47 7.68 1.60
CA GLY A 674 -30.93 6.32 1.72
C GLY A 674 -31.91 5.35 2.37
N TYR A 675 -32.62 5.78 3.41
CA TYR A 675 -33.70 5.00 4.02
C TYR A 675 -34.80 4.63 3.02
N LEU A 676 -35.26 5.60 2.21
CA LEU A 676 -36.24 5.34 1.14
C LEU A 676 -35.68 4.37 0.09
N SER A 677 -34.41 4.51 -0.32
CA SER A 677 -33.75 3.58 -1.23
C SER A 677 -33.75 2.14 -0.69
N ARG A 678 -33.46 1.96 0.60
CA ARG A 678 -33.52 0.64 1.27
C ARG A 678 -34.92 0.05 1.25
N LEU A 679 -35.95 0.85 1.56
CA LEU A 679 -37.35 0.40 1.44
C LEU A 679 -37.71 -0.02 0.01
N GLY A 680 -37.23 0.72 -1.00
CA GLY A 680 -37.41 0.37 -2.41
C GLY A 680 -36.70 -0.92 -2.83
N ALA A 681 -35.56 -1.24 -2.21
CA ALA A 681 -34.77 -2.44 -2.50
C ALA A 681 -35.26 -3.72 -1.78
N LEU A 682 -36.05 -3.58 -0.71
CA LEU A 682 -36.54 -4.70 0.12
C LEU A 682 -37.24 -5.81 -0.69
N GLY A 683 -37.95 -5.46 -1.76
CA GLY A 683 -38.60 -6.43 -2.63
C GLY A 683 -37.62 -7.42 -3.26
N GLY A 684 -36.57 -6.91 -3.88
CA GLY A 684 -35.52 -7.74 -4.49
C GLY A 684 -34.66 -8.47 -3.45
N TYR A 685 -34.41 -7.84 -2.31
CA TYR A 685 -33.71 -8.47 -1.18
C TYR A 685 -34.43 -9.74 -0.71
N LEU A 686 -35.74 -9.67 -0.42
CA LEU A 686 -36.50 -10.82 0.05
C LEU A 686 -36.63 -11.91 -1.02
N ASP A 687 -36.75 -11.56 -2.29
CA ASP A 687 -36.75 -12.54 -3.38
C ASP A 687 -35.40 -13.29 -3.43
N ALA A 688 -34.27 -12.60 -3.23
CA ALA A 688 -32.96 -13.23 -3.15
C ALA A 688 -32.76 -14.11 -1.88
N VAL A 689 -33.35 -13.73 -0.74
CA VAL A 689 -33.41 -14.60 0.45
C VAL A 689 -34.18 -15.88 0.16
N ILE A 690 -35.34 -15.79 -0.48
CA ILE A 690 -36.15 -16.96 -0.87
C ILE A 690 -35.34 -17.90 -1.76
N GLU A 691 -34.67 -17.38 -2.80
CA GLU A 691 -33.83 -18.18 -3.69
C GLU A 691 -32.68 -18.88 -2.96
N ARG A 692 -32.02 -18.19 -2.03
CA ARG A 692 -30.97 -18.79 -1.19
C ARG A 692 -31.52 -19.91 -0.30
N GLN A 693 -32.68 -19.71 0.31
CA GLN A 693 -33.31 -20.72 1.17
C GLN A 693 -33.83 -21.92 0.35
N ARG A 694 -34.33 -21.71 -0.87
CA ARG A 694 -34.64 -22.80 -1.82
C ARG A 694 -33.41 -23.63 -2.16
N ALA A 695 -32.28 -22.98 -2.44
CA ALA A 695 -31.02 -23.66 -2.74
C ALA A 695 -30.53 -24.50 -1.53
N ALA A 696 -30.54 -23.92 -0.33
CA ALA A 696 -30.22 -24.64 0.91
C ALA A 696 -31.16 -25.82 1.16
N ALA A 697 -32.47 -25.66 0.95
CA ALA A 697 -33.44 -26.74 1.09
C ALA A 697 -33.18 -27.89 0.09
N ALA A 698 -32.76 -27.58 -1.14
CA ALA A 698 -32.38 -28.58 -2.14
C ALA A 698 -31.14 -29.41 -1.72
N GLU A 699 -30.26 -28.84 -0.89
CA GLU A 699 -29.12 -29.52 -0.27
C GLU A 699 -29.48 -30.27 1.03
N GLY A 700 -30.74 -30.18 1.47
CA GLY A 700 -31.23 -30.82 2.70
C GLY A 700 -31.00 -30.00 3.97
N LEU A 701 -30.62 -28.73 3.85
CA LEU A 701 -30.55 -27.77 4.94
C LEU A 701 -31.95 -27.16 5.14
N VAL A 702 -32.76 -27.80 5.97
CA VAL A 702 -34.16 -27.42 6.21
C VAL A 702 -34.40 -27.21 7.70
N PRO A 703 -35.02 -26.10 8.13
CA PRO A 703 -35.30 -25.87 9.54
C PRO A 703 -36.39 -26.81 10.10
N PRO A 704 -36.50 -26.92 11.43
CA PRO A 704 -37.60 -27.65 12.07
C PRO A 704 -38.95 -26.93 11.92
N GLU A 705 -40.03 -27.70 11.96
CA GLU A 705 -41.41 -27.28 11.67
C GLU A 705 -41.84 -26.11 12.56
N PHE A 706 -41.60 -26.20 13.87
CA PHE A 706 -41.97 -25.15 14.81
C PHE A 706 -41.29 -23.80 14.48
N LEU A 707 -40.03 -23.79 14.03
CA LEU A 707 -39.36 -22.54 13.63
C LEU A 707 -39.96 -21.95 12.35
N VAL A 708 -40.33 -22.78 11.37
CA VAL A 708 -41.03 -22.28 10.18
C VAL A 708 -42.37 -21.65 10.55
N ARG A 709 -43.11 -22.27 11.47
CA ARG A 709 -44.37 -21.73 11.99
C ARG A 709 -44.17 -20.39 12.70
N ILE A 710 -43.16 -20.29 13.56
CA ILE A 710 -42.80 -19.03 14.23
C ILE A 710 -42.45 -17.95 13.21
N GLY A 711 -41.71 -18.29 12.15
CA GLY A 711 -41.40 -17.36 11.06
C GLY A 711 -42.65 -16.87 10.33
N ILE A 712 -43.58 -17.77 10.01
CA ILE A 712 -44.88 -17.41 9.42
C ILE A 712 -45.64 -16.47 10.35
N ASP A 713 -45.76 -16.82 11.63
CA ASP A 713 -46.49 -16.03 12.63
C ASP A 713 -45.85 -14.65 12.84
N TYR A 714 -44.52 -14.55 12.78
CA TYR A 714 -43.80 -13.27 12.83
C TYR A 714 -44.21 -12.38 11.67
N VAL A 715 -44.14 -12.91 10.44
CA VAL A 715 -44.49 -12.15 9.23
C VAL A 715 -45.97 -11.78 9.22
N GLU A 716 -46.86 -12.67 9.69
CA GLU A 716 -48.29 -12.39 9.78
C GLU A 716 -48.61 -11.28 10.80
N ARG A 717 -47.92 -11.26 11.95
CA ARG A 717 -48.03 -10.15 12.92
C ARG A 717 -47.56 -8.83 12.32
N TYR A 718 -46.43 -8.81 11.64
CA TYR A 718 -45.96 -7.61 10.91
C TYR A 718 -46.98 -7.14 9.87
N LEU A 719 -47.51 -8.05 9.06
CA LEU A 719 -48.51 -7.73 8.05
C LEU A 719 -49.83 -7.24 8.66
N ALA A 720 -50.20 -7.66 9.87
CA ALA A 720 -51.39 -7.16 10.57
C ALA A 720 -51.21 -5.74 11.15
N ALA A 721 -49.98 -5.33 11.48
CA ALA A 721 -49.65 -4.03 12.07
C ALA A 721 -49.55 -2.89 11.02
N GLU A 722 -50.65 -2.56 10.33
CA GLU A 722 -50.65 -1.52 9.28
C GLU A 722 -50.47 -0.09 9.78
N ARG A 723 -50.99 0.21 10.98
CA ARG A 723 -50.94 1.54 11.59
C ARG A 723 -49.63 1.78 12.34
N ASP A 724 -49.15 0.75 13.01
CA ASP A 724 -47.96 0.76 13.87
C ASP A 724 -46.83 -0.03 13.19
N ASP A 725 -46.61 0.22 11.89
CA ASP A 725 -45.56 -0.45 11.11
C ASP A 725 -44.19 0.00 11.63
N PRO A 726 -43.32 -0.90 12.12
CA PRO A 726 -42.03 -0.52 12.71
C PRO A 726 -41.10 0.19 11.71
N LEU A 727 -41.31 -0.02 10.40
CA LEU A 727 -40.53 0.66 9.35
C LEU A 727 -41.06 2.06 9.02
N ARG A 728 -42.21 2.47 9.60
CA ARG A 728 -42.79 3.81 9.47
C ARG A 728 -42.09 4.82 10.38
N ILE A 729 -40.77 4.96 10.22
CA ILE A 729 -39.98 5.94 10.99
C ILE A 729 -40.23 7.37 10.50
N THR A 730 -39.97 8.34 11.37
CA THR A 730 -39.96 9.78 11.03
C THR A 730 -38.52 10.24 10.86
N ALA A 731 -38.21 10.86 9.72
CA ALA A 731 -36.90 11.48 9.52
C ALA A 731 -36.74 12.72 10.42
N LYS A 732 -35.57 12.91 11.02
CA LYS A 732 -35.23 14.14 11.75
C LYS A 732 -34.91 15.29 10.77
N ALA A 733 -34.43 14.97 9.56
CA ALA A 733 -34.20 15.93 8.49
C ALA A 733 -35.47 16.27 7.71
N GLU A 734 -35.64 17.54 7.33
CA GLU A 734 -36.71 17.98 6.43
C GLU A 734 -36.41 17.56 4.97
N VAL A 735 -37.03 16.46 4.53
CA VAL A 735 -37.01 16.02 3.12
C VAL A 735 -38.43 16.06 2.56
N ALA A 736 -38.63 16.87 1.52
CA ALA A 736 -39.94 17.04 0.89
C ALA A 736 -40.51 15.70 0.39
N GLY A 737 -41.72 15.37 0.85
CA GLY A 737 -42.44 14.15 0.47
C GLY A 737 -41.89 12.85 1.05
N PHE A 738 -41.02 12.91 2.06
CA PHE A 738 -40.46 11.70 2.69
C PHE A 738 -41.55 10.77 3.22
N ASP A 739 -42.50 11.28 4.01
CA ASP A 739 -43.56 10.45 4.60
C ASP A 739 -44.45 9.80 3.52
N GLU A 740 -44.79 10.56 2.47
CA GLU A 740 -45.62 10.09 1.35
C GLU A 740 -44.93 8.99 0.56
N GLU A 741 -43.64 9.15 0.26
CA GLU A 741 -42.85 8.16 -0.46
C GLU A 741 -42.58 6.93 0.40
N ARG A 742 -42.26 7.09 1.68
CA ARG A 742 -42.12 6.00 2.65
C ARG A 742 -43.40 5.16 2.70
N ASP A 743 -44.54 5.79 2.91
CA ASP A 743 -45.82 5.09 3.03
C ASP A 743 -46.21 4.39 1.72
N ARG A 744 -45.90 4.98 0.57
CA ARG A 744 -46.02 4.33 -0.74
C ARG A 744 -45.15 3.08 -0.84
N LEU A 745 -43.87 3.17 -0.49
CA LEU A 745 -42.93 2.04 -0.55
C LEU A 745 -43.32 0.92 0.41
N LEU A 746 -43.79 1.24 1.62
CA LEU A 746 -44.31 0.26 2.58
C LEU A 746 -45.51 -0.52 2.00
N GLY A 747 -46.45 0.19 1.36
CA GLY A 747 -47.65 -0.42 0.77
C GLY A 747 -47.41 -1.19 -0.53
N GLU A 748 -46.57 -0.64 -1.42
CA GLU A 748 -46.38 -1.15 -2.80
C GLU A 748 -45.20 -2.12 -2.93
N VAL A 749 -44.17 -2.02 -2.08
CA VAL A 749 -42.94 -2.83 -2.19
C VAL A 749 -42.82 -3.78 -1.00
N VAL A 750 -42.75 -3.24 0.22
CA VAL A 750 -42.34 -4.00 1.41
C VAL A 750 -43.38 -5.03 1.82
N ARG A 751 -44.62 -4.62 2.06
CA ARG A 751 -45.70 -5.52 2.48
C ARG A 751 -45.99 -6.62 1.44
N PRO A 752 -46.07 -6.33 0.14
CA PRO A 752 -46.16 -7.39 -0.88
C PRO A 752 -44.99 -8.37 -0.87
N ALA A 753 -43.76 -7.92 -0.59
CA ALA A 753 -42.59 -8.79 -0.52
C ALA A 753 -42.64 -9.74 0.69
N TYR A 754 -43.00 -9.23 1.88
CA TYR A 754 -43.20 -10.08 3.05
C TYR A 754 -44.36 -11.07 2.88
N ARG A 755 -45.44 -10.72 2.15
CA ARG A 755 -46.48 -11.69 1.78
C ARG A 755 -45.91 -12.84 0.94
N ARG A 756 -45.06 -12.55 -0.05
CA ARG A 756 -44.39 -13.59 -0.84
C ARG A 756 -43.49 -14.48 0.03
N TYR A 757 -42.72 -13.87 0.94
CA TYR A 757 -41.88 -14.63 1.89
C TYR A 757 -42.72 -15.55 2.79
N ARG A 758 -43.83 -15.05 3.35
CA ARG A 758 -44.79 -15.86 4.12
C ARG A 758 -45.33 -17.03 3.29
N ASP A 759 -45.76 -16.75 2.06
CA ASP A 759 -46.32 -17.77 1.15
C ASP A 759 -45.27 -18.84 0.80
N PHE A 760 -44.00 -18.46 0.62
CA PHE A 760 -42.88 -19.38 0.47
C PHE A 760 -42.69 -20.27 1.71
N LEU A 761 -42.62 -19.67 2.91
CA LEU A 761 -42.48 -20.42 4.16
C LEU A 761 -43.62 -21.44 4.33
N ALA A 762 -44.87 -21.02 4.09
CA ALA A 762 -46.04 -21.87 4.28
C ALA A 762 -46.22 -22.92 3.18
N GLY A 763 -45.95 -22.56 1.92
CA GLY A 763 -46.25 -23.38 0.74
C GLY A 763 -45.12 -24.30 0.32
N GLU A 764 -43.87 -23.92 0.56
CA GLU A 764 -42.69 -24.66 0.08
C GLU A 764 -41.83 -25.21 1.22
N LEU A 765 -41.55 -24.41 2.26
CA LEU A 765 -40.61 -24.82 3.31
C LEU A 765 -41.27 -25.67 4.42
N LEU A 766 -42.44 -25.26 4.91
CA LEU A 766 -43.17 -25.97 5.97
C LEU A 766 -43.47 -27.45 5.60
N PRO A 767 -43.88 -27.80 4.36
CA PRO A 767 -44.16 -29.19 3.99
C PRO A 767 -42.95 -30.13 4.06
N ILE A 768 -41.72 -29.60 4.04
CA ILE A 768 -40.47 -30.38 4.06
C ILE A 768 -39.69 -30.20 5.37
N ALA A 769 -40.22 -29.44 6.32
CA ALA A 769 -39.56 -29.09 7.57
C ALA A 769 -39.25 -30.32 8.45
N LYS A 770 -38.20 -30.22 9.26
CA LYS A 770 -37.80 -31.30 10.19
C LYS A 770 -38.80 -31.39 11.35
N PRO A 771 -39.06 -32.59 11.91
CA PRO A 771 -39.91 -32.69 13.09
C PRO A 771 -39.25 -32.04 14.33
N ASP A 772 -40.04 -31.62 15.31
CA ASP A 772 -39.57 -31.04 16.58
C ASP A 772 -38.66 -31.97 17.42
N THR A 773 -38.61 -33.26 17.05
CA THR A 773 -37.66 -34.23 17.61
C THR A 773 -36.25 -34.11 17.02
N GLN A 774 -36.06 -33.25 16.02
CA GLN A 774 -34.78 -32.94 15.37
C GLN A 774 -34.57 -31.42 15.31
N PRO A 775 -34.55 -30.71 16.45
CA PRO A 775 -34.53 -29.25 16.47
C PRO A 775 -33.16 -28.67 16.10
N GLY A 776 -32.08 -29.41 16.32
CA GLY A 776 -30.73 -28.89 16.20
C GLY A 776 -30.08 -29.09 14.82
N ILE A 777 -29.22 -28.15 14.46
CA ILE A 777 -28.34 -28.20 13.28
C ILE A 777 -27.56 -29.53 13.12
N GLY A 778 -27.29 -30.27 14.21
CA GLY A 778 -26.66 -31.60 14.15
C GLY A 778 -27.44 -32.65 13.34
N HIS A 779 -28.73 -32.41 13.07
CA HIS A 779 -29.55 -33.27 12.19
C HIS A 779 -29.47 -32.89 10.71
N LEU A 780 -28.73 -31.84 10.34
CA LEU A 780 -28.53 -31.40 8.97
C LEU A 780 -27.25 -32.00 8.37
N PRO A 781 -27.13 -32.06 7.03
CA PRO A 781 -25.87 -32.43 6.36
C PRO A 781 -24.68 -31.61 6.86
N GLY A 782 -23.61 -32.29 7.29
CA GLY A 782 -22.42 -31.65 7.87
C GLY A 782 -22.67 -30.96 9.23
N GLY A 783 -23.79 -31.23 9.89
CA GLY A 783 -24.26 -30.47 11.07
C GLY A 783 -23.27 -30.39 12.23
N ALA A 784 -22.52 -31.45 12.50
CA ALA A 784 -21.51 -31.46 13.56
C ALA A 784 -20.36 -30.46 13.29
N GLU A 785 -19.87 -30.42 12.05
CA GLU A 785 -18.79 -29.50 11.63
C GLU A 785 -19.29 -28.06 11.62
N LYS A 786 -20.50 -27.84 11.10
CA LYS A 786 -21.17 -26.53 11.10
C LYS A 786 -21.38 -25.99 12.51
N TYR A 787 -21.85 -26.84 13.43
CA TYR A 787 -22.06 -26.44 14.82
C TYR A 787 -20.74 -26.13 15.53
N GLN A 788 -19.69 -26.93 15.31
CA GLN A 788 -18.37 -26.62 15.89
C GLN A 788 -17.81 -25.31 15.35
N GLY A 789 -18.03 -24.99 14.07
CA GLY A 789 -17.72 -23.67 13.51
C GLY A 789 -18.50 -22.54 14.18
N LEU A 790 -19.81 -22.71 14.40
CA LEU A 790 -20.62 -21.74 15.13
C LEU A 790 -20.18 -21.59 16.59
N ILE A 791 -19.74 -22.66 17.27
CA ILE A 791 -19.13 -22.56 18.60
C ILE A 791 -17.89 -21.66 18.55
N ARG A 792 -16.99 -21.84 17.57
CA ARG A 792 -15.82 -20.97 17.42
C ARG A 792 -16.21 -19.52 17.11
N ALA A 793 -17.14 -19.30 16.19
CA ALA A 793 -17.60 -17.95 15.84
C ALA A 793 -18.22 -17.22 17.04
N GLN A 794 -18.99 -17.94 17.88
CA GLN A 794 -19.72 -17.35 19.01
C GLN A 794 -18.91 -17.27 20.30
N THR A 795 -17.93 -18.16 20.48
CA THR A 795 -17.12 -18.24 21.71
C THR A 795 -15.69 -17.79 21.55
N THR A 796 -15.14 -17.75 20.34
CA THR A 796 -13.72 -17.56 20.03
C THR A 796 -12.80 -18.62 20.67
N THR A 797 -13.37 -19.79 21.03
CA THR A 797 -12.66 -20.93 21.60
C THR A 797 -12.87 -22.20 20.77
N ASP A 798 -11.94 -23.15 20.88
CA ASP A 798 -12.03 -24.48 20.25
C ASP A 798 -12.69 -25.52 21.16
N ARG A 799 -13.40 -25.11 22.22
CA ARG A 799 -14.04 -26.03 23.17
C ARG A 799 -15.07 -26.90 22.46
N ALA A 800 -15.08 -28.18 22.79
CA ALA A 800 -16.01 -29.13 22.18
C ALA A 800 -17.41 -29.03 22.79
N ALA A 801 -18.46 -29.24 22.00
CA ALA A 801 -19.85 -29.19 22.47
C ALA A 801 -20.11 -30.06 23.71
N ARG A 802 -19.53 -31.27 23.77
CA ARG A 802 -19.67 -32.17 24.93
C ARG A 802 -19.04 -31.60 26.21
N GLU A 803 -17.88 -30.98 26.09
CA GLU A 803 -17.20 -30.36 27.22
C GLU A 803 -18.00 -29.17 27.77
N LEU A 804 -18.57 -28.36 26.88
CA LEU A 804 -19.47 -27.26 27.24
C LEU A 804 -20.74 -27.77 27.93
N HIS A 805 -21.32 -28.86 27.43
CA HIS A 805 -22.46 -29.52 28.06
C HIS A 805 -22.16 -29.95 29.50
N GLU A 806 -21.06 -30.68 29.70
CA GLU A 806 -20.61 -31.15 31.01
C GLU A 806 -20.30 -30.00 31.97
N THR A 807 -19.73 -28.91 31.45
CA THR A 807 -19.53 -27.66 32.22
C THR A 807 -20.87 -27.11 32.71
N GLY A 808 -21.87 -26.98 31.82
CA GLY A 808 -23.20 -26.49 32.19
C GLY A 808 -23.89 -27.35 33.26
N LEU A 809 -23.80 -28.68 33.15
CA LEU A 809 -24.34 -29.61 34.16
C LEU A 809 -23.70 -29.40 35.54
N ALA A 810 -22.37 -29.29 35.59
CA ALA A 810 -21.64 -29.07 36.83
C ALA A 810 -22.00 -27.72 37.50
N MET A 811 -22.24 -26.68 36.69
CA MET A 811 -22.64 -25.37 37.19
C MET A 811 -24.05 -25.37 37.78
N ILE A 812 -25.00 -26.02 37.11
CA ILE A 812 -26.36 -26.19 37.61
C ILE A 812 -26.34 -26.92 38.97
N GLU A 813 -25.51 -27.96 39.10
CA GLU A 813 -25.34 -28.68 40.37
C GLU A 813 -24.74 -27.78 41.47
N ALA A 814 -23.75 -26.95 41.15
CA ALA A 814 -23.15 -26.02 42.11
C ALA A 814 -24.15 -24.95 42.59
N GLN A 815 -24.88 -24.34 41.66
CA GLN A 815 -25.86 -23.27 41.94
C GLN A 815 -27.05 -23.76 42.76
N ALA A 816 -27.36 -25.06 42.71
CA ALA A 816 -28.41 -25.65 43.54
C ALA A 816 -28.19 -25.33 45.02
N GLU A 817 -26.96 -25.39 45.54
CA GLU A 817 -26.71 -25.11 46.95
C GLU A 817 -26.82 -23.63 47.32
N GLU A 818 -26.48 -22.73 46.40
CA GLU A 818 -26.70 -21.29 46.59
C GLU A 818 -28.21 -20.98 46.68
N TYR A 819 -29.02 -21.60 45.82
CA TYR A 819 -30.48 -21.50 45.91
C TYR A 819 -31.01 -22.01 47.24
N ARG A 820 -30.54 -23.18 47.73
CA ARG A 820 -30.98 -23.69 49.05
C ARG A 820 -30.64 -22.72 50.17
N THR A 821 -29.45 -22.12 50.12
CA THR A 821 -28.97 -21.20 51.16
C THR A 821 -29.72 -19.86 51.16
N LEU A 822 -30.00 -19.29 49.98
CA LEU A 822 -30.79 -18.06 49.88
C LEU A 822 -32.28 -18.33 50.10
N GLY A 823 -32.81 -19.43 49.58
CA GLY A 823 -34.19 -19.87 49.79
C GLY A 823 -34.53 -20.12 51.25
N GLU A 824 -33.60 -20.65 52.04
CA GLU A 824 -33.78 -20.80 53.49
C GLU A 824 -33.92 -19.45 54.19
N ARG A 825 -33.12 -18.46 53.79
CA ARG A 825 -33.14 -17.12 54.37
C ARG A 825 -34.37 -16.31 53.96
N VAL A 826 -34.77 -16.42 52.69
CA VAL A 826 -35.84 -15.60 52.10
C VAL A 826 -37.22 -16.26 52.26
N PHE A 827 -37.33 -17.56 51.98
CA PHE A 827 -38.60 -18.29 51.96
C PHE A 827 -38.75 -19.30 53.11
N GLY A 828 -37.71 -19.53 53.92
CA GLY A 828 -37.74 -20.50 55.01
C GLY A 828 -37.70 -21.96 54.55
N THR A 829 -37.27 -22.23 53.32
CA THR A 829 -37.19 -23.59 52.76
C THR A 829 -35.92 -23.80 51.95
N ARG A 830 -35.38 -25.03 52.01
CA ARG A 830 -34.23 -25.48 51.21
C ARG A 830 -34.68 -26.35 50.02
N GLU A 831 -35.98 -26.55 49.82
CA GLU A 831 -36.52 -27.38 48.74
C GLU A 831 -36.56 -26.58 47.44
N LEU A 832 -35.71 -26.93 46.46
CA LEU A 832 -35.62 -26.22 45.17
C LEU A 832 -36.97 -26.08 44.45
N PRO A 833 -37.83 -27.14 44.35
CA PRO A 833 -39.12 -26.99 43.69
C PRO A 833 -40.01 -25.93 44.37
N GLN A 834 -39.93 -25.80 45.69
CA GLN A 834 -40.68 -24.77 46.43
C GLN A 834 -40.11 -23.38 46.19
N ILE A 835 -38.78 -23.25 46.19
CA ILE A 835 -38.09 -21.97 45.91
C ILE A 835 -38.44 -21.49 44.50
N PHE A 836 -38.32 -22.38 43.50
CA PHE A 836 -38.60 -22.05 42.11
C PHE A 836 -40.07 -21.69 41.90
N GLU A 837 -41.00 -22.43 42.50
CA GLU A 837 -42.42 -22.12 42.41
C GLU A 837 -42.74 -20.73 43.01
N ARG A 838 -42.10 -20.37 44.13
CA ARG A 838 -42.26 -19.05 44.75
C ARG A 838 -41.78 -17.93 43.82
N LEU A 839 -40.58 -18.07 43.24
CA LEU A 839 -40.04 -17.09 42.30
C LEU A 839 -40.95 -16.93 41.06
N ARG A 840 -41.55 -18.02 40.58
CA ARG A 840 -42.46 -18.04 39.41
C ARG A 840 -43.85 -17.50 39.66
N THR A 841 -44.38 -17.55 40.88
CA THR A 841 -45.81 -17.31 41.11
C THR A 841 -46.15 -16.30 42.18
N ASP A 842 -45.20 -15.91 43.04
CA ASP A 842 -45.48 -14.97 44.12
C ASP A 842 -45.84 -13.58 43.57
N PRO A 843 -47.07 -13.07 43.78
CA PRO A 843 -47.49 -11.76 43.28
C PRO A 843 -46.68 -10.61 43.89
N ALA A 844 -46.07 -10.79 45.07
CA ALA A 844 -45.20 -9.78 45.68
C ALA A 844 -43.90 -9.58 44.88
N LEU A 845 -43.54 -10.54 44.03
CA LEU A 845 -42.38 -10.47 43.15
C LEU A 845 -42.74 -9.95 41.75
N ARG A 846 -43.87 -9.27 41.57
CA ARG A 846 -44.30 -8.63 40.32
C ARG A 846 -44.30 -7.12 40.45
N TRP A 847 -44.19 -6.42 39.31
CA TRP A 847 -44.33 -4.96 39.28
C TRP A 847 -45.79 -4.54 39.38
N GLN A 848 -46.02 -3.33 39.87
CA GLN A 848 -47.34 -2.70 39.83
C GLN A 848 -47.66 -2.20 38.44
N ASP A 849 -46.69 -1.53 37.81
CA ASP A 849 -46.79 -0.96 36.46
C ASP A 849 -45.38 -0.76 35.85
N GLY A 850 -45.34 -0.25 34.61
CA GLY A 850 -44.10 0.03 33.90
C GLY A 850 -43.28 1.18 34.48
N GLU A 851 -43.91 2.15 35.15
CA GLU A 851 -43.20 3.28 35.78
C GLU A 851 -42.42 2.82 37.01
N GLU A 852 -42.98 1.91 37.81
CA GLU A 852 -42.24 1.28 38.93
C GLU A 852 -40.99 0.56 38.43
N LEU A 853 -41.10 -0.19 37.33
CA LEU A 853 -40.00 -0.91 36.70
C LEU A 853 -38.90 0.07 36.25
N LEU A 854 -39.25 1.11 35.49
CA LEU A 854 -38.29 2.10 35.00
C LEU A 854 -37.64 2.89 36.14
N ALA A 855 -38.40 3.24 37.19
CA ALA A 855 -37.86 3.91 38.36
C ALA A 855 -36.84 3.04 39.11
N ALA A 856 -37.13 1.73 39.24
CA ALA A 856 -36.21 0.79 39.85
C ALA A 856 -34.93 0.59 39.02
N ALA A 857 -35.05 0.49 37.70
CA ALA A 857 -33.93 0.43 36.77
C ALA A 857 -33.00 1.66 36.90
N ARG A 858 -33.58 2.87 36.85
CA ARG A 858 -32.83 4.13 37.05
C ARG A 858 -32.14 4.18 38.41
N ALA A 859 -32.82 3.74 39.47
CA ALA A 859 -32.25 3.69 40.81
C ALA A 859 -31.10 2.68 40.94
N ALA A 860 -31.15 1.55 40.22
CA ALA A 860 -30.04 0.59 40.19
C ALA A 860 -28.82 1.17 39.46
N VAL A 861 -29.01 1.76 38.27
CA VAL A 861 -27.95 2.42 37.49
C VAL A 861 -27.24 3.50 38.30
N ALA A 862 -28.00 4.43 38.90
CA ALA A 862 -27.43 5.51 39.70
C ALA A 862 -26.62 5.01 40.92
N ARG A 863 -27.03 3.90 41.55
CA ARG A 863 -26.25 3.28 42.63
C ARG A 863 -24.94 2.71 42.13
N ALA A 864 -24.97 2.03 40.98
CA ALA A 864 -23.78 1.44 40.39
C ALA A 864 -22.78 2.51 39.93
N GLU A 865 -23.25 3.59 39.30
CA GLU A 865 -22.44 4.75 38.90
C GLU A 865 -21.74 5.39 40.11
N ALA A 866 -22.45 5.57 41.22
CA ALA A 866 -21.86 6.11 42.45
C ALA A 866 -20.78 5.20 43.05
N ALA A 867 -20.87 3.88 42.87
CA ALA A 867 -19.89 2.91 43.34
C ALA A 867 -18.71 2.70 42.38
N ALA A 868 -18.90 2.92 41.08
CA ALA A 868 -17.93 2.60 40.02
C ALA A 868 -16.50 3.13 40.26
N PRO A 869 -16.25 4.36 40.76
CA PRO A 869 -14.89 4.86 41.01
C PRO A 869 -14.06 4.02 42.01
N GLN A 870 -14.69 3.16 42.80
CA GLN A 870 -14.01 2.26 43.73
C GLN A 870 -13.53 0.97 43.06
N TRP A 871 -14.06 0.63 41.87
CA TRP A 871 -13.91 -0.66 41.21
C TRP A 871 -13.29 -0.58 39.81
N PHE A 872 -13.19 0.61 39.23
CA PHE A 872 -12.64 0.86 37.90
C PHE A 872 -11.66 2.03 37.89
N LEU A 873 -10.58 1.93 37.10
CA LEU A 873 -9.64 3.04 36.88
C LEU A 873 -10.16 4.04 35.85
N ARG A 874 -10.96 3.57 34.88
CA ARG A 874 -11.62 4.39 33.86
C ARG A 874 -13.13 4.24 33.96
N ILE A 875 -13.82 5.34 33.73
CA ILE A 875 -15.28 5.45 33.76
C ILE A 875 -15.68 6.11 32.44
N PRO A 876 -16.72 5.60 31.74
CA PRO A 876 -17.23 6.24 30.53
C PRO A 876 -17.51 7.73 30.73
N ALA A 877 -17.26 8.54 29.70
CA ALA A 877 -17.55 9.97 29.75
C ALA A 877 -19.04 10.29 29.61
N SER A 878 -19.81 9.40 28.97
CA SER A 878 -21.25 9.53 28.79
C SER A 878 -22.00 8.71 29.84
N GLU A 879 -23.12 9.25 30.36
CA GLU A 879 -24.03 8.53 31.26
C GLU A 879 -24.94 7.58 30.49
N CYS A 880 -25.48 6.56 31.16
CA CYS A 880 -26.44 5.63 30.55
C CYS A 880 -27.87 6.16 30.66
N GLU A 881 -28.56 6.32 29.53
CA GLU A 881 -29.99 6.60 29.55
C GLU A 881 -30.80 5.34 29.86
N VAL A 882 -31.95 5.49 30.53
CA VAL A 882 -32.90 4.41 30.80
C VAL A 882 -34.28 4.76 30.26
N ALA A 883 -34.74 4.00 29.26
CA ALA A 883 -35.96 4.25 28.50
C ALA A 883 -36.85 3.00 28.41
N PRO A 884 -38.19 3.15 28.22
CA PRO A 884 -39.03 2.03 27.84
C PRO A 884 -38.70 1.55 26.43
N VAL A 885 -38.81 0.25 26.19
CA VAL A 885 -38.83 -0.30 24.81
C VAL A 885 -39.93 0.41 24.00
N PRO A 886 -39.67 0.83 22.75
CA PRO A 886 -40.68 1.49 21.91
C PRO A 886 -41.98 0.67 21.78
N GLU A 887 -43.14 1.33 21.72
CA GLU A 887 -44.46 0.67 21.65
C GLU A 887 -44.58 -0.34 20.48
N ALA A 888 -43.93 -0.05 19.35
CA ALA A 888 -43.93 -0.94 18.18
C ALA A 888 -43.25 -2.29 18.45
N ASP A 889 -42.35 -2.35 19.43
CA ASP A 889 -41.51 -3.51 19.72
C ASP A 889 -41.88 -4.20 21.05
N GLU A 890 -42.77 -3.61 21.86
CA GLU A 890 -42.95 -4.02 23.26
C GLU A 890 -43.51 -5.46 23.42
N VAL A 891 -44.33 -5.92 22.46
CA VAL A 891 -44.99 -7.24 22.47
C VAL A 891 -44.07 -8.36 22.00
N SER A 892 -43.19 -8.08 21.03
CA SER A 892 -42.24 -9.05 20.46
C SER A 892 -40.81 -8.91 20.98
N GLY A 893 -40.52 -7.82 21.67
CA GLY A 893 -39.20 -7.45 22.15
C GLY A 893 -38.74 -8.28 23.34
N THR A 894 -37.44 -8.30 23.55
CA THR A 894 -36.81 -8.96 24.70
C THR A 894 -37.20 -8.28 26.02
N ILE A 895 -36.79 -8.88 27.14
CA ILE A 895 -37.01 -8.31 28.49
C ILE A 895 -36.30 -6.96 28.64
N ALA A 896 -35.13 -6.83 28.04
CA ALA A 896 -34.26 -5.67 28.07
C ALA A 896 -33.22 -5.79 26.95
N TYR A 897 -32.63 -4.66 26.56
CA TYR A 897 -31.40 -4.60 25.77
C TYR A 897 -30.70 -3.25 25.94
N TYR A 898 -29.40 -3.23 25.70
CA TYR A 898 -28.60 -2.02 25.59
C TYR A 898 -28.27 -1.70 24.13
N LEU A 899 -28.40 -0.43 23.77
CA LEU A 899 -27.95 0.10 22.48
C LEU A 899 -26.79 1.08 22.72
N PRO A 900 -25.59 0.84 22.14
CA PRO A 900 -24.45 1.72 22.32
C PRO A 900 -24.65 3.08 21.66
N PRO A 901 -23.95 4.13 22.15
CA PRO A 901 -23.98 5.44 21.52
C PRO A 901 -23.45 5.37 20.08
N ALA A 902 -23.96 6.25 19.23
CA ALA A 902 -23.41 6.46 17.89
C ALA A 902 -22.11 7.28 17.98
N LEU A 903 -21.13 6.99 17.12
CA LEU A 903 -19.81 7.64 17.15
C LEU A 903 -19.87 9.13 16.79
N ASP A 904 -20.91 9.56 16.06
CA ASP A 904 -21.17 10.96 15.72
C ASP A 904 -21.98 11.72 16.79
N GLY A 905 -22.38 11.05 17.88
CA GLY A 905 -23.19 11.62 18.96
C GLY A 905 -24.67 11.81 18.61
N SER A 906 -25.16 11.31 17.47
CA SER A 906 -26.57 11.43 17.06
C SER A 906 -27.55 10.64 17.95
N ARG A 907 -27.03 9.64 18.69
CA ARG A 907 -27.77 8.75 19.60
C ARG A 907 -26.94 8.46 20.86
N PRO A 908 -27.50 8.63 22.08
CA PRO A 908 -26.83 8.27 23.33
C PRO A 908 -26.82 6.75 23.56
N GLY A 909 -26.04 6.29 24.54
CA GLY A 909 -26.09 4.91 25.01
C GLY A 909 -27.31 4.70 25.90
N THR A 910 -28.21 3.79 25.52
CA THR A 910 -29.51 3.65 26.18
C THR A 910 -29.78 2.21 26.58
N TYR A 911 -30.09 2.00 27.85
CA TYR A 911 -30.69 0.78 28.38
C TYR A 911 -32.21 0.86 28.20
N TYR A 912 -32.73 0.00 27.33
CA TYR A 912 -34.17 -0.16 27.11
C TYR A 912 -34.73 -1.28 28.00
N ALA A 913 -35.70 -0.94 28.84
CA ALA A 913 -36.40 -1.88 29.69
C ALA A 913 -37.84 -2.09 29.20
N ASN A 914 -38.27 -3.34 29.02
CA ASN A 914 -39.58 -3.62 28.44
C ASN A 914 -40.69 -3.50 29.49
N THR A 915 -41.56 -2.51 29.33
CA THR A 915 -42.69 -2.21 30.23
C THR A 915 -43.99 -2.93 29.86
N TYR A 916 -44.03 -3.63 28.72
CA TYR A 916 -45.19 -4.40 28.30
C TYR A 916 -45.52 -5.49 29.32
N GLU A 917 -46.78 -5.55 29.74
CA GLU A 917 -47.28 -6.46 30.78
C GLU A 917 -46.37 -6.48 32.03
N ALA A 918 -45.92 -5.31 32.50
CA ALA A 918 -45.01 -5.21 33.66
C ALA A 918 -45.49 -6.02 34.89
N ASN A 919 -46.81 -6.12 35.10
CA ASN A 919 -47.41 -6.88 36.20
C ASN A 919 -47.22 -8.42 36.11
N ALA A 920 -46.84 -8.94 34.95
CA ALA A 920 -46.46 -10.34 34.76
C ALA A 920 -44.96 -10.56 34.95
N ARG A 921 -44.14 -9.49 34.92
CA ARG A 921 -42.68 -9.58 34.94
C ARG A 921 -42.10 -9.71 36.35
N PRO A 922 -41.07 -10.53 36.55
CA PRO A 922 -40.41 -10.67 37.83
C PRO A 922 -39.63 -9.40 38.22
N ARG A 923 -39.95 -8.78 39.35
CA ARG A 923 -39.20 -7.61 39.86
C ARG A 923 -37.82 -7.97 40.40
N HIS A 924 -37.66 -9.20 40.89
CA HIS A 924 -36.46 -9.63 41.60
C HIS A 924 -35.22 -9.75 40.70
N THR A 925 -35.38 -9.94 39.39
CA THR A 925 -34.27 -10.01 38.42
C THR A 925 -33.79 -8.63 37.94
N SER A 926 -34.52 -7.56 38.27
CA SER A 926 -34.33 -6.24 37.65
C SER A 926 -32.98 -5.60 37.92
N GLU A 927 -32.44 -5.76 39.13
CA GLU A 927 -31.15 -5.16 39.47
C GLU A 927 -30.02 -5.84 38.70
N ALA A 928 -30.05 -7.17 38.59
CA ALA A 928 -29.07 -7.91 37.81
C ALA A 928 -29.12 -7.55 36.31
N ILE A 929 -30.32 -7.39 35.75
CA ILE A 929 -30.48 -6.90 34.36
C ILE A 929 -29.91 -5.48 34.21
N ALA A 930 -30.19 -4.58 35.15
CA ALA A 930 -29.66 -3.22 35.07
C ALA A 930 -28.12 -3.19 35.14
N PHE A 931 -27.50 -4.03 35.98
CA PHE A 931 -26.05 -4.12 36.06
C PHE A 931 -25.42 -4.78 34.82
N HIS A 932 -26.12 -5.72 34.17
CA HIS A 932 -25.72 -6.37 32.93
C HIS A 932 -25.78 -5.42 31.71
N GLU A 933 -26.91 -4.73 31.52
CA GLU A 933 -27.16 -3.88 30.35
C GLU A 933 -26.49 -2.50 30.47
N ALA A 934 -26.43 -1.95 31.68
CA ALA A 934 -25.92 -0.61 31.92
C ALA A 934 -24.59 -0.63 32.69
N VAL A 935 -24.62 -0.34 33.99
CA VAL A 935 -23.42 -0.08 34.80
C VAL A 935 -23.23 -1.17 35.85
N PRO A 936 -22.10 -1.90 35.89
CA PRO A 936 -20.88 -1.74 35.09
C PRO A 936 -20.80 -2.65 33.83
N GLY A 937 -21.92 -3.18 33.34
CA GLY A 937 -22.00 -4.08 32.19
C GLY A 937 -21.80 -3.42 30.81
N HIS A 938 -22.73 -3.64 29.87
CA HIS A 938 -22.55 -3.28 28.45
C HIS A 938 -22.33 -1.80 28.21
N HIS A 939 -23.03 -0.91 28.92
CA HIS A 939 -22.79 0.53 28.79
C HIS A 939 -21.33 0.89 29.09
N PHE A 940 -20.77 0.36 30.19
CA PHE A 940 -19.38 0.59 30.55
C PHE A 940 -18.43 0.03 29.49
N GLN A 941 -18.64 -1.22 29.09
CA GLN A 941 -17.77 -1.93 28.16
C GLN A 941 -17.72 -1.26 26.79
N LEU A 942 -18.87 -1.02 26.17
CA LEU A 942 -18.97 -0.57 24.80
C LEU A 942 -18.64 0.92 24.67
N THR A 943 -19.05 1.74 25.63
CA THR A 943 -18.72 3.18 25.62
C THR A 943 -17.21 3.39 25.81
N LEU A 944 -16.58 2.69 26.76
CA LEU A 944 -15.11 2.77 26.92
C LEU A 944 -14.37 2.31 25.67
N ALA A 945 -14.81 1.24 25.01
CA ALA A 945 -14.17 0.76 23.78
C ALA A 945 -14.19 1.83 22.67
N GLN A 946 -15.28 2.59 22.54
CA GLN A 946 -15.38 3.67 21.56
C GLN A 946 -14.47 4.87 21.86
N GLU A 947 -14.20 5.14 23.15
CA GLU A 947 -13.34 6.22 23.64
C GLU A 947 -11.83 5.95 23.42
N LEU A 948 -11.44 4.72 23.03
CA LEU A 948 -10.04 4.36 22.74
C LEU A 948 -9.60 4.89 21.37
N SER A 949 -9.47 6.21 21.23
CA SER A 949 -9.14 6.89 19.96
C SER A 949 -7.79 6.51 19.35
N ASP A 950 -6.88 5.98 20.18
CA ASP A 950 -5.54 5.56 19.76
C ASP A 950 -5.53 4.15 19.12
N LEU A 951 -6.67 3.45 19.12
CA LEU A 951 -6.82 2.14 18.50
C LEU A 951 -7.50 2.25 17.12
N PRO A 952 -7.21 1.30 16.18
CA PRO A 952 -7.91 1.22 14.91
C PRO A 952 -9.42 1.09 15.07
N MET A 953 -10.20 1.55 14.08
CA MET A 953 -11.67 1.54 14.12
C MET A 953 -12.23 0.16 14.46
N LEU A 954 -11.65 -0.90 13.89
CA LEU A 954 -12.02 -2.29 14.17
C LEU A 954 -12.10 -2.57 15.68
N ARG A 955 -11.09 -2.15 16.46
CA ARG A 955 -11.00 -2.41 17.91
C ARG A 955 -12.07 -1.69 18.72
N ARG A 956 -12.64 -0.63 18.16
CA ARG A 956 -13.61 0.25 18.82
C ARG A 956 -15.05 -0.21 18.59
N ILE A 957 -15.31 -0.93 17.50
CA ILE A 957 -16.68 -1.32 17.09
C ILE A 957 -16.91 -2.83 16.97
N VAL A 958 -15.84 -3.64 16.88
CA VAL A 958 -15.99 -5.10 16.77
C VAL A 958 -16.66 -5.67 18.01
N LEU A 959 -17.53 -6.66 17.82
CA LEU A 959 -18.18 -7.39 18.90
C LEU A 959 -17.80 -8.87 18.82
N PHE A 960 -17.29 -9.41 19.93
CA PHE A 960 -17.12 -10.85 20.11
C PHE A 960 -18.15 -11.31 21.13
N ASN A 961 -19.15 -12.09 20.68
CA ASN A 961 -20.31 -12.49 21.49
C ASN A 961 -19.91 -12.96 22.90
N ALA A 962 -18.95 -13.89 23.03
CA ALA A 962 -18.54 -14.33 24.37
C ALA A 962 -17.78 -13.29 25.20
N TYR A 963 -16.99 -12.40 24.60
CA TYR A 963 -16.36 -11.33 25.37
C TYR A 963 -17.40 -10.31 25.87
N THR A 964 -18.31 -9.91 24.99
CA THR A 964 -19.38 -8.95 25.29
C THR A 964 -20.34 -9.49 26.35
N GLU A 965 -20.92 -10.66 26.10
CA GLU A 965 -21.91 -11.29 26.99
C GLU A 965 -21.28 -11.86 28.26
N GLY A 966 -20.03 -12.32 28.16
CA GLY A 966 -19.24 -12.78 29.29
C GLY A 966 -18.93 -11.65 30.27
N TRP A 967 -18.62 -10.46 29.77
CA TRP A 967 -18.46 -9.26 30.59
C TRP A 967 -19.76 -8.93 31.33
N GLY A 968 -20.89 -8.83 30.61
CA GLY A 968 -22.19 -8.58 31.22
C GLY A 968 -22.48 -9.56 32.35
N LEU A 969 -22.32 -10.86 32.10
CA LEU A 969 -22.57 -11.90 33.12
C LEU A 969 -21.54 -11.90 34.27
N TYR A 970 -20.29 -11.55 34.02
CA TYR A 970 -19.27 -11.34 35.07
C TYR A 970 -19.69 -10.18 35.99
N THR A 971 -20.19 -9.08 35.40
CA THR A 971 -20.57 -7.89 36.18
C THR A 971 -21.77 -8.11 37.09
N GLU A 972 -22.65 -9.06 36.79
CA GLU A 972 -23.74 -9.45 37.68
C GLU A 972 -23.20 -9.98 39.03
N ARG A 973 -22.18 -10.85 39.01
CA ARG A 973 -21.54 -11.34 40.24
C ARG A 973 -20.66 -10.26 40.90
N LEU A 974 -19.97 -9.46 40.10
CA LEU A 974 -19.20 -8.33 40.60
C LEU A 974 -20.10 -7.35 41.37
N ALA A 975 -21.35 -7.13 40.94
CA ALA A 975 -22.29 -6.27 41.64
C ALA A 975 -22.62 -6.76 43.06
N ASP A 976 -22.57 -8.07 43.32
CA ASP A 976 -22.68 -8.62 44.69
C ASP A 976 -21.42 -8.31 45.51
N GLU A 977 -20.22 -8.44 44.92
CA GLU A 977 -18.95 -8.03 45.56
C GLU A 977 -18.92 -6.52 45.87
N MET A 978 -19.52 -5.72 44.99
CA MET A 978 -19.70 -4.27 45.17
C MET A 978 -20.74 -3.90 46.24
N GLY A 979 -21.56 -4.86 46.70
CA GLY A 979 -22.65 -4.62 47.65
C GLY A 979 -23.82 -3.84 47.05
N LEU A 980 -24.09 -3.97 45.75
CA LEU A 980 -25.11 -3.18 45.04
C LEU A 980 -26.52 -3.76 45.11
N TYR A 981 -26.64 -5.07 45.36
CA TYR A 981 -27.94 -5.72 45.51
C TYR A 981 -28.66 -5.23 46.76
N SER A 982 -29.93 -4.87 46.60
CA SER A 982 -30.71 -4.27 47.69
C SER A 982 -31.01 -5.26 48.83
N ASP A 983 -31.20 -6.54 48.52
CA ASP A 983 -31.47 -7.60 49.48
C ASP A 983 -31.21 -9.02 48.91
N ASP A 984 -31.42 -10.05 49.74
CA ASP A 984 -31.27 -11.46 49.32
C ASP A 984 -32.32 -11.89 48.27
N VAL A 985 -33.42 -11.16 48.07
CA VAL A 985 -34.40 -11.42 46.99
C VAL A 985 -33.81 -10.97 45.64
N ALA A 986 -33.17 -9.81 45.59
CA ALA A 986 -32.46 -9.35 44.41
C ALA A 986 -31.30 -10.29 44.03
N ARG A 987 -30.60 -10.84 45.04
CA ARG A 987 -29.55 -11.87 44.83
C ARG A 987 -30.10 -13.19 44.29
N LEU A 988 -31.31 -13.60 44.71
CA LEU A 988 -32.01 -14.71 44.06
C LEU A 988 -32.33 -14.40 42.59
N GLY A 989 -32.59 -13.14 42.24
CA GLY A 989 -32.75 -12.69 40.86
C GLY A 989 -31.49 -12.80 40.00
N MET A 990 -30.33 -12.40 40.54
CA MET A 990 -29.04 -12.66 39.90
C MET A 990 -28.85 -14.17 39.64
N LEU A 991 -29.08 -15.00 40.65
CA LEU A 991 -28.93 -16.45 40.53
C LEU A 991 -29.92 -17.07 39.51
N THR A 992 -31.14 -16.51 39.39
CA THR A 992 -32.12 -16.85 38.34
C THR A 992 -31.57 -16.62 36.94
N LEU A 993 -30.97 -15.47 36.69
CA LEU A 993 -30.39 -15.15 35.39
C LEU A 993 -29.16 -16.03 35.13
N GLU A 994 -28.31 -16.22 36.12
CA GLU A 994 -27.11 -17.02 36.01
C GLU A 994 -27.39 -18.50 35.73
N SER A 995 -28.32 -19.11 36.48
CA SER A 995 -28.67 -20.51 36.28
C SER A 995 -29.31 -20.75 34.91
N MET A 996 -30.03 -19.77 34.36
CA MET A 996 -30.46 -19.83 32.97
C MET A 996 -29.26 -19.81 32.00
N ARG A 997 -28.24 -18.95 32.20
CA ARG A 997 -27.04 -18.94 31.34
C ARG A 997 -26.19 -20.21 31.50
N ALA A 998 -26.18 -20.84 32.67
CA ALA A 998 -25.59 -22.18 32.84
C ALA A 998 -26.42 -23.25 32.07
N GLY A 999 -27.75 -23.16 32.18
CA GLY A 999 -28.68 -24.01 31.45
C GLY A 999 -28.54 -23.89 29.93
N ARG A 1000 -28.24 -22.70 29.40
CA ARG A 1000 -27.93 -22.45 27.97
C ARG A 1000 -26.83 -23.36 27.45
N LEU A 1001 -25.74 -23.57 28.20
CA LEU A 1001 -24.68 -24.51 27.82
C LEU A 1001 -25.22 -25.92 27.62
N VAL A 1002 -26.12 -26.37 28.50
CA VAL A 1002 -26.67 -27.72 28.48
C VAL A 1002 -27.65 -27.89 27.32
N VAL A 1003 -28.61 -26.98 27.16
CA VAL A 1003 -29.69 -27.14 26.19
C VAL A 1003 -29.27 -26.85 24.75
N ASP A 1004 -28.39 -25.88 24.51
CA ASP A 1004 -27.89 -25.55 23.17
C ASP A 1004 -27.06 -26.74 22.63
N THR A 1005 -26.06 -27.20 23.40
CA THR A 1005 -25.26 -28.38 23.04
C THR A 1005 -26.10 -29.66 23.02
N GLY A 1006 -27.10 -29.76 23.92
CA GLY A 1006 -28.08 -30.84 23.97
C GLY A 1006 -28.79 -31.01 22.63
N MET A 1007 -29.40 -29.92 22.13
CA MET A 1007 -30.14 -29.92 20.87
C MET A 1007 -29.22 -30.07 19.66
N HIS A 1008 -28.11 -29.34 19.61
CA HIS A 1008 -27.28 -29.22 18.41
C HIS A 1008 -26.22 -30.30 18.23
N ALA A 1009 -25.80 -30.97 19.32
CA ALA A 1009 -24.75 -31.99 19.25
C ALA A 1009 -25.12 -33.34 19.89
N LEU A 1010 -26.02 -33.35 20.89
CA LEU A 1010 -26.34 -34.57 21.66
C LEU A 1010 -27.72 -35.17 21.32
N GLY A 1011 -28.43 -34.59 20.35
CA GLY A 1011 -29.68 -35.12 19.82
C GLY A 1011 -30.89 -34.98 20.76
N TRP A 1012 -30.87 -33.99 21.66
CA TRP A 1012 -32.05 -33.67 22.46
C TRP A 1012 -33.17 -33.11 21.59
N THR A 1013 -34.40 -33.53 21.88
CA THR A 1013 -35.61 -32.93 21.34
C THR A 1013 -35.88 -31.57 21.99
N ARG A 1014 -36.70 -30.74 21.34
CA ARG A 1014 -37.16 -29.45 21.90
C ARG A 1014 -37.76 -29.62 23.29
N GLN A 1015 -38.59 -30.65 23.48
CA GLN A 1015 -39.27 -30.91 24.75
C GLN A 1015 -38.28 -31.28 25.87
N GLN A 1016 -37.24 -32.06 25.57
CA GLN A 1016 -36.21 -32.40 26.56
C GLN A 1016 -35.46 -31.15 27.06
N ALA A 1017 -35.16 -30.23 26.15
CA ALA A 1017 -34.53 -28.95 26.51
C ALA A 1017 -35.46 -28.08 27.39
N VAL A 1018 -36.74 -27.99 27.05
CA VAL A 1018 -37.76 -27.28 27.86
C VAL A 1018 -37.89 -27.89 29.25
N ASP A 1019 -38.07 -29.21 29.33
CA ASP A 1019 -38.27 -29.91 30.60
C ASP A 1019 -37.04 -29.77 31.51
N TYR A 1020 -35.83 -29.84 30.93
CA TYR A 1020 -34.59 -29.64 31.65
C TYR A 1020 -34.54 -28.26 32.32
N LEU A 1021 -34.82 -27.18 31.58
CA LEU A 1021 -34.79 -25.82 32.17
C LEU A 1021 -35.88 -25.61 33.22
N ILE A 1022 -37.05 -26.22 33.07
CA ILE A 1022 -38.14 -26.14 34.06
C ILE A 1022 -37.75 -26.83 35.36
N GLU A 1023 -37.05 -27.95 35.29
CA GLU A 1023 -36.60 -28.68 36.47
C GLU A 1023 -35.46 -27.93 37.20
N HIS A 1024 -34.58 -27.25 36.46
CA HIS A 1024 -33.31 -26.74 37.01
C HIS A 1024 -33.24 -25.22 37.18
N THR A 1025 -34.23 -24.45 36.70
CA THR A 1025 -34.23 -22.98 36.79
C THR A 1025 -35.58 -22.43 37.22
N PRO A 1026 -35.67 -21.27 37.90
CA PRO A 1026 -36.93 -20.69 38.35
C PRO A 1026 -37.65 -19.84 37.27
N MET A 1027 -37.25 -19.90 36.00
CA MET A 1027 -37.92 -19.16 34.93
C MET A 1027 -39.33 -19.68 34.64
N ALA A 1028 -40.19 -18.82 34.10
CA ALA A 1028 -41.54 -19.22 33.72
C ALA A 1028 -41.51 -20.10 32.47
N ARG A 1029 -42.43 -21.07 32.36
CA ARG A 1029 -42.50 -22.00 31.22
C ARG A 1029 -42.55 -21.27 29.87
N VAL A 1030 -43.36 -20.21 29.78
CA VAL A 1030 -43.52 -19.44 28.52
C VAL A 1030 -42.22 -18.77 28.08
N GLU A 1031 -41.43 -18.27 29.03
CA GLU A 1031 -40.12 -17.67 28.75
C GLU A 1031 -39.12 -18.75 28.32
N ILE A 1032 -39.12 -19.90 28.99
CA ILE A 1032 -38.27 -21.05 28.65
C ILE A 1032 -38.56 -21.54 27.23
N GLU A 1033 -39.83 -21.70 26.86
CA GLU A 1033 -40.22 -22.17 25.54
C GLU A 1033 -39.74 -21.20 24.44
N GLY A 1034 -39.91 -19.89 24.65
CA GLY A 1034 -39.39 -18.88 23.71
C GLY A 1034 -37.86 -18.86 23.62
N GLU A 1035 -37.14 -19.02 24.73
CA GLU A 1035 -35.68 -19.10 24.74
C GLU A 1035 -35.16 -20.38 24.05
N ILE A 1036 -35.79 -21.55 24.27
CA ILE A 1036 -35.43 -22.78 23.55
C ILE A 1036 -35.60 -22.61 22.04
N ASP A 1037 -36.68 -21.94 21.62
CA ASP A 1037 -36.91 -21.66 20.21
C ASP A 1037 -35.83 -20.75 19.62
N ARG A 1038 -35.43 -19.72 20.38
CA ARG A 1038 -34.30 -18.84 20.04
C ARG A 1038 -32.98 -19.63 19.91
N TYR A 1039 -32.68 -20.53 20.83
CA TYR A 1039 -31.44 -21.32 20.80
C TYR A 1039 -31.43 -22.26 19.59
N ALA A 1040 -32.54 -22.93 19.30
CA ALA A 1040 -32.66 -23.78 18.13
C ALA A 1040 -32.46 -23.01 16.80
N ALA A 1041 -32.91 -21.74 16.76
CA ALA A 1041 -32.80 -20.88 15.60
C ALA A 1041 -31.42 -20.22 15.42
N ASN A 1042 -30.70 -19.95 16.51
CA ASN A 1042 -29.39 -19.31 16.51
C ASN A 1042 -28.33 -20.17 17.26
N PRO A 1043 -27.88 -21.29 16.64
CA PRO A 1043 -27.06 -22.28 17.32
C PRO A 1043 -25.73 -21.71 17.82
N GLY A 1044 -25.40 -21.97 19.08
CA GLY A 1044 -24.11 -21.62 19.67
C GLY A 1044 -24.03 -20.20 20.25
N GLN A 1045 -24.92 -19.27 19.87
CA GLN A 1045 -24.92 -17.91 20.43
C GLN A 1045 -25.10 -17.92 21.95
N ALA A 1046 -26.00 -18.78 22.44
CA ALA A 1046 -26.34 -18.94 23.85
C ALA A 1046 -25.15 -19.40 24.72
N LEU A 1047 -24.11 -19.98 24.10
CA LEU A 1047 -22.91 -20.43 24.80
C LEU A 1047 -22.00 -19.28 25.22
N GLY A 1048 -22.02 -18.17 24.48
CA GLY A 1048 -21.07 -17.07 24.66
C GLY A 1048 -21.10 -16.46 26.06
N TYR A 1049 -22.28 -16.27 26.63
CA TYR A 1049 -22.49 -15.72 27.98
C TYR A 1049 -21.64 -16.42 29.03
N MET A 1050 -21.86 -17.73 29.21
CA MET A 1050 -21.22 -18.46 30.29
C MET A 1050 -19.76 -18.80 29.98
N VAL A 1051 -19.43 -19.11 28.72
CA VAL A 1051 -18.04 -19.35 28.32
C VAL A 1051 -17.18 -18.12 28.56
N GLY A 1052 -17.69 -16.93 28.19
CA GLY A 1052 -17.01 -15.67 28.41
C GLY A 1052 -16.78 -15.35 29.88
N ARG A 1053 -17.82 -15.46 30.72
CA ARG A 1053 -17.67 -15.24 32.17
C ARG A 1053 -16.63 -16.18 32.76
N LEU A 1054 -16.73 -17.47 32.49
CA LEU A 1054 -15.82 -18.46 33.04
C LEU A 1054 -14.36 -18.18 32.65
N GLU A 1055 -14.13 -17.69 31.43
CA GLU A 1055 -12.78 -17.32 31.00
C GLU A 1055 -12.28 -16.07 31.76
N ILE A 1056 -13.12 -15.05 31.93
CA ILE A 1056 -12.79 -13.85 32.74
C ILE A 1056 -12.46 -14.25 34.19
N GLU A 1057 -13.28 -15.11 34.80
CA GLU A 1057 -13.06 -15.62 36.16
C GLU A 1057 -11.78 -16.45 36.26
N ARG A 1058 -11.49 -17.28 35.25
CA ARG A 1058 -10.25 -18.07 35.18
C ARG A 1058 -9.01 -17.17 35.19
N VAL A 1059 -8.95 -16.19 34.29
CA VAL A 1059 -7.80 -15.28 34.21
C VAL A 1059 -7.70 -14.36 35.43
N ARG A 1060 -8.83 -13.97 36.04
CA ARG A 1060 -8.86 -13.26 37.32
C ARG A 1060 -8.23 -14.09 38.44
N ALA A 1061 -8.69 -15.33 38.61
CA ALA A 1061 -8.21 -16.23 39.67
C ALA A 1061 -6.72 -16.58 39.50
N GLU A 1062 -6.22 -16.64 38.27
CA GLU A 1062 -4.79 -16.78 37.98
C GLU A 1062 -3.99 -15.54 38.37
N ALA A 1063 -4.47 -14.34 38.02
CA ALA A 1063 -3.83 -13.09 38.41
C ALA A 1063 -3.82 -12.89 39.93
N GLU A 1064 -4.93 -13.17 40.62
CA GLU A 1064 -5.04 -13.14 42.08
C GLU A 1064 -4.01 -14.07 42.75
N ARG A 1065 -3.89 -15.32 42.26
CA ARG A 1065 -2.88 -16.26 42.75
C ARG A 1065 -1.45 -15.80 42.48
N ALA A 1066 -1.19 -15.20 41.33
CA ALA A 1066 0.15 -14.79 40.92
C ALA A 1066 0.65 -13.53 41.63
N LEU A 1067 -0.25 -12.60 41.98
CA LEU A 1067 0.07 -11.31 42.59
C LEU A 1067 -0.19 -11.27 44.11
N GLY A 1068 -1.03 -12.16 44.65
CA GLY A 1068 -1.38 -12.20 46.07
C GLY A 1068 -1.95 -10.87 46.56
N ASP A 1069 -1.44 -10.37 47.69
CA ASP A 1069 -1.86 -9.10 48.30
C ASP A 1069 -1.64 -7.86 47.41
N ARG A 1070 -0.92 -8.00 46.28
CA ARG A 1070 -0.66 -6.92 45.32
C ARG A 1070 -1.63 -6.89 44.13
N PHE A 1071 -2.55 -7.85 44.05
CA PHE A 1071 -3.60 -7.82 43.05
C PHE A 1071 -4.49 -6.58 43.24
N ASP A 1072 -4.57 -5.72 42.23
CA ASP A 1072 -5.53 -4.61 42.17
C ASP A 1072 -6.62 -4.95 41.15
N LEU A 1073 -7.84 -5.16 41.64
CA LEU A 1073 -9.00 -5.49 40.81
C LEU A 1073 -9.30 -4.37 39.80
N ARG A 1074 -9.06 -3.11 40.15
CA ARG A 1074 -9.27 -1.98 39.22
C ARG A 1074 -8.29 -2.04 38.06
N GLY A 1075 -7.04 -2.43 38.33
CA GLY A 1075 -6.02 -2.67 37.32
C GLY A 1075 -6.36 -3.86 36.41
N PHE A 1076 -6.94 -4.92 36.97
CA PHE A 1076 -7.43 -6.06 36.19
C PHE A 1076 -8.58 -5.64 35.24
N HIS A 1077 -9.58 -4.91 35.73
CA HIS A 1077 -10.65 -4.39 34.88
C HIS A 1077 -10.13 -3.42 33.80
N ASP A 1078 -9.09 -2.65 34.12
CA ASP A 1078 -8.44 -1.74 33.17
C ASP A 1078 -7.80 -2.50 32.00
N VAL A 1079 -7.19 -3.67 32.26
CA VAL A 1079 -6.66 -4.54 31.21
C VAL A 1079 -7.78 -5.08 30.33
N LEU A 1080 -8.87 -5.59 30.92
CA LEU A 1080 -9.99 -6.14 30.13
C LEU A 1080 -10.58 -5.06 29.21
N LEU A 1081 -10.96 -3.91 29.76
CA LEU A 1081 -11.66 -2.86 29.02
C LEU A 1081 -10.73 -2.00 28.16
N GLY A 1082 -9.42 -1.96 28.46
CA GLY A 1082 -8.47 -1.04 27.84
C GLY A 1082 -8.03 -1.36 26.43
N HIS A 1083 -8.46 -2.49 25.93
CA HIS A 1083 -8.10 -2.99 24.63
C HIS A 1083 -9.31 -2.97 23.68
N GLY A 1084 -10.51 -2.55 24.12
CA GLY A 1084 -11.75 -2.77 23.37
C GLY A 1084 -12.12 -4.26 23.36
N ALA A 1085 -13.02 -4.67 22.47
CA ALA A 1085 -13.41 -6.08 22.41
C ALA A 1085 -12.31 -6.96 21.82
N VAL A 1086 -12.02 -8.08 22.47
CA VAL A 1086 -11.00 -9.05 22.05
C VAL A 1086 -11.56 -10.46 22.03
N PRO A 1087 -11.02 -11.38 21.20
CA PRO A 1087 -11.34 -12.78 21.34
C PRO A 1087 -10.88 -13.30 22.70
N LEU A 1088 -11.61 -14.24 23.28
CA LEU A 1088 -11.28 -14.87 24.57
C LEU A 1088 -9.87 -15.47 24.57
N SER A 1089 -9.43 -16.01 23.42
CA SER A 1089 -8.07 -16.54 23.26
C SER A 1089 -6.95 -15.51 23.46
N ALA A 1090 -7.25 -14.20 23.39
CA ALA A 1090 -6.29 -13.13 23.67
C ALA A 1090 -6.22 -12.77 25.17
N LEU A 1091 -7.25 -13.06 25.96
CA LEU A 1091 -7.34 -12.60 27.36
C LEU A 1091 -6.21 -13.16 28.23
N ASP A 1092 -5.87 -14.44 28.06
CA ASP A 1092 -4.79 -15.10 28.80
C ASP A 1092 -3.45 -14.40 28.60
N THR A 1093 -3.16 -14.01 27.35
CA THR A 1093 -1.93 -13.29 27.00
C THR A 1093 -1.92 -11.89 27.60
N LEU A 1094 -3.00 -11.13 27.42
CA LEU A 1094 -3.11 -9.75 27.91
C LEU A 1094 -2.97 -9.67 29.44
N VAL A 1095 -3.68 -10.53 30.16
CA VAL A 1095 -3.64 -10.59 31.62
C VAL A 1095 -2.29 -11.12 32.10
N GLY A 1096 -1.73 -12.15 31.46
CA GLY A 1096 -0.42 -12.71 31.80
C GLY A 1096 0.71 -11.69 31.68
N GLU A 1097 0.72 -10.89 30.61
CA GLU A 1097 1.69 -9.82 30.42
C GLU A 1097 1.52 -8.69 31.44
N TRP A 1098 0.29 -8.32 31.79
CA TRP A 1098 0.05 -7.35 32.87
C TRP A 1098 0.56 -7.88 34.22
N VAL A 1099 0.27 -9.14 34.55
CA VAL A 1099 0.80 -9.79 35.76
C VAL A 1099 2.33 -9.78 35.77
N ALA A 1100 2.97 -10.09 34.65
CA ALA A 1100 4.43 -10.04 34.53
C ALA A 1100 4.99 -8.63 34.80
N ALA A 1101 4.38 -7.60 34.19
CA ALA A 1101 4.76 -6.21 34.42
C ALA A 1101 4.59 -5.78 35.89
N GLN A 1102 3.50 -6.20 36.55
CA GLN A 1102 3.28 -5.95 37.98
C GLN A 1102 4.31 -6.66 38.87
N ARG A 1103 4.74 -7.87 38.50
CA ARG A 1103 5.79 -8.60 39.23
C ARG A 1103 7.14 -7.92 39.09
N GLU A 1104 7.50 -7.50 37.88
CA GLU A 1104 8.75 -6.80 37.58
C GLU A 1104 8.82 -5.45 38.29
N ALA A 1105 7.78 -4.63 38.17
CA ALA A 1105 7.68 -3.33 38.84
C ALA A 1105 7.87 -3.42 40.37
N ALA A 1106 7.57 -4.58 40.94
CA ALA A 1106 7.66 -4.82 42.36
C ALA A 1106 8.71 -5.88 42.74
N GLY A 1107 9.71 -6.09 41.87
CA GLY A 1107 10.95 -6.83 42.15
C GLY A 1107 10.79 -8.32 42.44
N MET A 1108 9.72 -8.95 41.97
CA MET A 1108 9.48 -10.39 42.13
C MET A 1108 9.96 -11.15 40.88
N SER A 1109 11.03 -11.93 41.03
CA SER A 1109 11.50 -12.87 40.00
C SER A 1109 10.49 -13.99 39.74
#